data_AF-A0A816F9X0-F1
#
_entry.id   AF-A0A816F9X0-F1
#
_cell.length_a   1.000
_cell.length_b   1.000
_cell.length_c   1.000
_cell.angle_alpha   90.00
_cell.angle_beta   90.00
_cell.angle_gamma   90.00
#
_symmetry.space_group_name_H-M   'P 1'
#
loop_
_entity.id
_entity.type
_entity.pdbx_description
1 polymer ?
#
loop_
_entity_poly.entity_id
_entity_poly.type
_entity_poly.pdbx_seq_one_letter_code
_entity_poly.pdbx_strand_id
1 'polypeptide(L)'
;DEYVFENIIDPDYKYKFPLELERYYAKDKRTLLNILCKKILITSKSDNSLQQQQRLSSTPRYLSSQYLFGSSLTDELAVFDFTSAAVNQQQNDLNKSLTNSLSDNSSTNLINQKKLDDNDRPALIEGSDDEIGSEFIDMEMDELNLHPCMVPMVCLLKHMETNGIIPINDHISDMPLWMICMYKKFSDPLISFNIKLFLMRLIIHTHTIFKPYARYWLTPIIHMCNQMFENSSEGLNTFIIDTIVILLSWHKQAIPSELDTIATQRLIEYLFSNCSHRNVIVMKSNLDLIKKLIECWKERIHAPTLILYKLISEQDLKSKQNAIGLSLIGILLANDILPYYVPPTPTGNLPPVTTNSMLTTIPNDLTEDKFNDTILKNMKNTYRNIYAAAAEVIGMLLNVKKLKQETNQRLLEQLNLILKWHNSQGLSDTYVTCIYSIQKHYPLIVDKTVMNKLIFGLKKMYGDIKIECLESLVANITEFDLAYLELRAAGILDILIHKDFGIRGVALRLLHKLLPKLTHEQLYEIAQILYVDGPNECQIWTLEIYKWMYDYITNYLTKEIKTSITPLSEIFYHHVREQLLQLLSSKNEYIRVNCRNFWCDSKRLSTSSHHRLIALVDQLYSIKTENEYLNYCTNFLLERTTHNPDYNHFIFENPLDKCLFQEFPLACNWRQRHHTYMT
;
A
#
# COMPACT_ATOMS: atom_id res chain seq x y z
N ASP A 1 -38.90 -2.96 38.94
CA ASP A 1 -38.08 -4.18 39.02
C ASP A 1 -38.07 -4.99 37.72
N GLU A 2 -37.80 -4.36 36.57
CA GLU A 2 -37.75 -5.06 35.27
C GLU A 2 -36.38 -4.86 34.61
N TYR A 3 -35.34 -5.40 35.23
CA TYR A 3 -33.99 -5.39 34.68
C TYR A 3 -33.76 -6.62 33.79
N VAL A 4 -34.25 -6.57 32.55
CA VAL A 4 -34.20 -7.70 31.60
C VAL A 4 -32.78 -8.22 31.36
N PHE A 5 -31.80 -7.34 31.06
CA PHE A 5 -30.43 -7.77 30.75
C PHE A 5 -29.62 -8.20 31.98
N GLU A 6 -29.89 -7.63 33.15
CA GLU A 6 -29.19 -7.98 34.39
C GLU A 6 -29.58 -9.36 34.90
N ASN A 7 -30.79 -9.82 34.56
CA ASN A 7 -31.25 -11.16 34.88
C ASN A 7 -30.84 -12.22 33.84
N ILE A 8 -30.51 -11.81 32.61
CA ILE A 8 -30.15 -12.72 31.51
C ILE A 8 -28.64 -12.93 31.43
N ILE A 9 -27.85 -11.90 31.71
CA ILE A 9 -26.40 -11.92 31.55
C ILE A 9 -25.76 -11.98 32.93
N ASP A 10 -24.88 -12.95 33.12
CA ASP A 10 -24.11 -13.11 34.36
C ASP A 10 -23.16 -11.91 34.56
N PRO A 11 -23.33 -11.10 35.64
CA PRO A 11 -22.46 -9.95 35.91
C PRO A 11 -21.06 -10.35 36.41
N ASP A 12 -20.87 -11.56 36.93
CA ASP A 12 -19.65 -11.99 37.62
C ASP A 12 -18.74 -12.87 36.74
N TYR A 13 -19.24 -13.36 35.61
CA TYR A 13 -18.46 -14.19 34.69
C TYR A 13 -17.30 -13.41 34.05
N LYS A 14 -16.10 -13.97 34.03
CA LYS A 14 -14.92 -13.36 33.39
C LYS A 14 -14.69 -13.93 31.99
N TYR A 15 -15.11 -13.20 30.97
CA TYR A 15 -14.84 -13.55 29.58
C TYR A 15 -13.34 -13.50 29.27
N LYS A 16 -12.84 -14.48 28.53
CA LYS A 16 -11.45 -14.51 28.05
C LYS A 16 -11.42 -14.36 26.53
N PHE A 17 -10.92 -13.22 26.07
CA PHE A 17 -10.70 -12.99 24.65
C PHE A 17 -9.26 -13.36 24.28
N PRO A 18 -9.02 -14.20 23.26
CA PRO A 18 -7.68 -14.54 22.85
C PRO A 18 -6.94 -13.33 22.25
N LEU A 19 -5.64 -13.23 22.59
CA LEU A 19 -4.67 -12.29 22.03
C LEU A 19 -4.20 -12.71 20.62
N GLU A 20 -4.06 -14.02 20.42
CA GLU A 20 -3.45 -14.59 19.22
C GLU A 20 -4.49 -14.86 18.13
N LEU A 21 -4.23 -14.32 16.94
CA LEU A 21 -4.95 -14.63 15.70
C LEU A 21 -4.68 -16.06 15.17
N GLU A 22 -4.01 -16.95 15.90
CA GLU A 22 -3.71 -18.30 15.38
C GLU A 22 -4.98 -19.12 15.07
N ARG A 23 -6.09 -18.86 15.79
CA ARG A 23 -7.40 -19.42 15.45
C ARG A 23 -8.10 -18.74 14.24
N TYR A 24 -7.66 -17.54 13.85
CA TYR A 24 -8.22 -16.73 12.75
C TYR A 24 -7.60 -17.03 11.38
N TYR A 25 -6.36 -17.52 11.30
CA TYR A 25 -5.70 -17.83 10.02
C TYR A 25 -5.97 -19.26 9.51
N ALA A 26 -6.50 -20.15 10.34
CA ALA A 26 -6.62 -21.58 10.03
C ALA A 26 -7.87 -22.00 9.25
N LYS A 27 -8.88 -21.13 9.09
CA LYS A 27 -10.13 -21.49 8.40
C LYS A 27 -10.43 -20.57 7.24
N ASP A 28 -10.40 -21.18 6.06
CA ASP A 28 -10.81 -20.66 4.77
C ASP A 28 -12.06 -19.77 4.85
N LYS A 29 -11.94 -18.55 4.33
CA LYS A 29 -13.05 -17.62 4.05
C LYS A 29 -13.96 -17.30 5.24
N ARG A 30 -13.67 -16.26 6.06
CA ARG A 30 -14.71 -15.44 6.77
C ARG A 30 -14.09 -14.35 7.68
N THR A 31 -14.65 -13.15 7.88
CA THR A 31 -15.74 -12.46 7.15
C THR A 31 -15.88 -10.95 7.41
N LEU A 32 -15.28 -10.33 8.43
CA LEU A 32 -15.54 -8.90 8.69
C LEU A 32 -14.31 -8.00 8.51
N LEU A 33 -13.19 -8.30 9.18
CA LEU A 33 -11.94 -7.53 9.03
C LEU A 33 -11.42 -7.53 7.59
N ASN A 34 -11.30 -8.69 6.95
CA ASN A 34 -10.82 -8.79 5.57
C ASN A 34 -11.83 -8.23 4.56
N ILE A 35 -13.13 -8.42 4.75
CA ILE A 35 -14.15 -7.91 3.82
C ILE A 35 -14.34 -6.40 3.97
N LEU A 36 -14.33 -5.86 5.20
CA LEU A 36 -14.38 -4.41 5.44
C LEU A 36 -13.08 -3.74 5.08
N CYS A 37 -11.91 -4.33 5.38
CA CYS A 37 -10.64 -3.81 4.88
C CYS A 37 -10.59 -3.83 3.36
N LYS A 38 -11.06 -4.90 2.70
CA LYS A 38 -11.12 -5.01 1.23
C LYS A 38 -12.17 -4.07 0.63
N LYS A 39 -13.35 -3.88 1.25
CA LYS A 39 -14.37 -2.89 0.83
C LYS A 39 -13.85 -1.46 1.00
N ILE A 40 -13.19 -1.13 2.11
CA ILE A 40 -12.52 0.17 2.33
C ILE A 40 -11.42 0.37 1.27
N LEU A 41 -10.62 -0.66 0.97
CA LEU A 41 -9.57 -0.64 -0.08
C LEU A 41 -10.12 -0.58 -1.52
N ILE A 42 -11.31 -1.13 -1.79
CA ILE A 42 -11.95 -1.09 -3.11
C ILE A 42 -12.63 0.26 -3.32
N THR A 43 -13.29 0.81 -2.30
CA THR A 43 -13.94 2.12 -2.38
C THR A 43 -12.90 3.24 -2.61
N SER A 44 -11.71 3.12 -2.01
CA SER A 44 -10.60 4.03 -2.30
C SER A 44 -9.96 3.84 -3.68
N LYS A 45 -10.17 2.69 -4.35
CA LYS A 45 -9.70 2.47 -5.74
C LYS A 45 -10.74 2.89 -6.78
N SER A 46 -12.04 2.71 -6.53
CA SER A 46 -13.12 3.10 -7.45
C SER A 46 -13.29 4.61 -7.56
N ASP A 47 -13.02 5.37 -6.49
CA ASP A 47 -13.02 6.84 -6.54
C ASP A 47 -11.76 7.40 -7.25
N ASN A 48 -10.74 6.57 -7.48
CA ASN A 48 -9.46 6.95 -8.07
C ASN A 48 -9.31 6.62 -9.56
N SER A 49 -10.26 5.90 -10.18
CA SER A 49 -10.18 5.55 -11.61
C SER A 49 -10.49 6.72 -12.55
N LEU A 50 -10.99 7.85 -12.05
CA LEU A 50 -11.29 9.05 -12.85
C LEU A 50 -10.34 10.24 -12.61
N GLN A 51 -9.33 10.12 -11.73
CA GLN A 51 -8.41 11.22 -11.40
C GLN A 51 -6.92 10.80 -11.38
N GLN A 52 -6.54 9.82 -12.21
CA GLN A 52 -5.17 9.29 -12.24
C GLN A 52 -4.12 10.18 -12.92
N GLN A 53 -4.45 11.40 -13.36
CA GLN A 53 -3.47 12.32 -13.96
C GLN A 53 -3.13 13.57 -13.12
N GLN A 54 -3.75 13.79 -11.95
CA GLN A 54 -3.48 15.01 -11.14
C GLN A 54 -3.21 14.80 -9.64
N ARG A 55 -3.23 13.57 -9.09
CA ARG A 55 -2.98 13.31 -7.66
C ARG A 55 -1.82 12.36 -7.34
N LEU A 56 -0.65 12.55 -7.96
CA LEU A 56 0.58 11.90 -7.48
C LEU A 56 1.13 12.52 -6.15
N SER A 57 0.45 13.52 -5.59
CA SER A 57 0.91 14.29 -4.43
C SER A 57 0.13 14.07 -3.12
N SER A 58 -1.00 13.36 -3.11
CA SER A 58 -1.91 13.36 -1.94
C SER A 58 -2.16 11.99 -1.27
N THR A 59 -1.41 10.95 -1.62
CA THR A 59 -1.44 9.68 -0.86
C THR A 59 -0.34 9.72 0.21
N PRO A 60 -0.65 9.50 1.50
CA PRO A 60 0.34 9.48 2.57
C PRO A 60 1.44 8.46 2.23
N ARG A 61 2.70 8.91 2.18
CA ARG A 61 3.86 8.04 1.91
C ARG A 61 4.33 7.42 3.21
N TYR A 62 3.93 6.19 3.46
CA TYR A 62 4.33 5.42 4.64
C TYR A 62 5.75 4.89 4.55
N LEU A 63 6.30 4.51 5.71
CA LEU A 63 7.60 3.86 5.83
C LEU A 63 7.67 2.59 4.97
N SER A 64 8.62 2.56 4.05
CA SER A 64 8.99 1.36 3.30
C SER A 64 9.51 0.25 4.24
N SER A 65 10.13 0.64 5.35
CA SER A 65 10.60 -0.26 6.40
C SER A 65 9.49 -0.94 7.23
N GLN A 66 8.26 -0.43 7.22
CA GLN A 66 7.11 -1.06 7.90
C GLN A 66 6.82 -2.47 7.38
N TYR A 67 7.18 -2.74 6.12
CA TYR A 67 6.99 -4.04 5.46
C TYR A 67 8.21 -4.97 5.57
N LEU A 68 9.37 -4.49 6.05
CA LEU A 68 10.64 -5.24 6.13
C LEU A 68 10.75 -6.22 7.32
N PHE A 69 9.66 -6.43 8.07
CA PHE A 69 9.68 -7.35 9.22
C PHE A 69 9.61 -8.84 8.87
N GLY A 70 9.66 -9.24 7.59
CA GLY A 70 9.67 -10.64 7.16
C GLY A 70 10.56 -10.83 5.92
N SER A 71 11.24 -11.97 5.85
CA SER A 71 11.90 -12.40 4.62
C SER A 71 10.86 -12.53 3.51
N SER A 72 11.04 -11.78 2.43
CA SER A 72 10.13 -11.72 1.27
C SER A 72 9.74 -13.09 0.68
N LEU A 73 10.53 -14.14 0.93
CA LEU A 73 10.32 -15.47 0.37
C LEU A 73 9.41 -16.38 1.20
N THR A 74 9.39 -16.26 2.54
CA THR A 74 8.52 -17.11 3.39
C THR A 74 7.09 -16.60 3.48
N ASP A 75 6.91 -15.28 3.40
CA ASP A 75 5.58 -14.65 3.51
C ASP A 75 4.73 -14.89 2.25
N GLU A 76 5.33 -14.96 1.05
CA GLU A 76 4.61 -15.29 -0.19
C GLU A 76 4.34 -16.79 -0.34
N LEU A 77 5.27 -17.66 0.06
CA LEU A 77 5.08 -19.12 0.03
C LEU A 77 3.92 -19.58 0.92
N ALA A 78 3.76 -18.98 2.11
CA ALA A 78 2.63 -19.29 2.98
C ALA A 78 1.29 -18.90 2.30
N VAL A 79 1.19 -17.70 1.74
CA VAL A 79 -0.02 -17.22 1.05
C VAL A 79 -0.32 -18.04 -0.22
N PHE A 80 0.72 -18.50 -0.92
CA PHE A 80 0.60 -19.30 -2.13
C PHE A 80 0.18 -20.76 -1.85
N ASP A 81 0.70 -21.40 -0.79
CA ASP A 81 0.28 -22.74 -0.37
C ASP A 81 -1.18 -22.74 0.16
N PHE A 82 -1.61 -21.68 0.84
CA PHE A 82 -2.99 -21.57 1.33
C PHE A 82 -4.02 -21.36 0.21
N THR A 83 -3.69 -20.60 -0.82
CA THR A 83 -4.61 -20.35 -1.94
C THR A 83 -4.73 -21.53 -2.90
N SER A 84 -3.65 -22.31 -3.09
CA SER A 84 -3.67 -23.52 -3.92
C SER A 84 -4.35 -24.71 -3.22
N ALA A 85 -4.26 -24.83 -1.89
CA ALA A 85 -5.04 -25.80 -1.13
C ALA A 85 -6.57 -25.53 -1.16
N ALA A 86 -6.98 -24.26 -1.09
CA ALA A 86 -8.39 -23.86 -1.12
C ALA A 86 -9.08 -24.07 -2.49
N VAL A 87 -8.33 -23.99 -3.60
CA VAL A 87 -8.83 -24.31 -4.95
C VAL A 87 -9.01 -25.81 -5.12
N ASN A 88 -8.08 -26.62 -4.59
CA ASN A 88 -8.18 -28.08 -4.61
C ASN A 88 -9.33 -28.60 -3.73
N GLN A 89 -9.61 -27.96 -2.59
CA GLN A 89 -10.78 -28.32 -1.76
C GLN A 89 -12.11 -27.93 -2.43
N GLN A 90 -12.21 -26.75 -3.06
CA GLN A 90 -13.42 -26.37 -3.79
C GLN A 90 -13.69 -27.27 -5.00
N GLN A 91 -12.65 -27.67 -5.74
CA GLN A 91 -12.81 -28.66 -6.81
C GLN A 91 -13.20 -30.03 -6.27
N ASN A 92 -12.65 -30.46 -5.12
CA ASN A 92 -13.02 -31.72 -4.50
C ASN A 92 -14.44 -31.72 -3.90
N ASP A 93 -14.92 -30.59 -3.41
CA ASP A 93 -16.28 -30.44 -2.86
C ASP A 93 -17.33 -30.29 -3.97
N LEU A 94 -16.99 -29.61 -5.09
CA LEU A 94 -17.80 -29.62 -6.32
C LEU A 94 -17.84 -31.01 -6.96
N ASN A 95 -16.73 -31.74 -6.94
CA ASN A 95 -16.70 -33.12 -7.45
C ASN A 95 -17.44 -34.09 -6.53
N LYS A 96 -17.45 -33.87 -5.21
CA LYS A 96 -18.25 -34.65 -4.23
C LYS A 96 -19.74 -34.38 -4.34
N SER A 97 -20.16 -33.15 -4.63
CA SER A 97 -21.58 -32.83 -4.83
C SER A 97 -22.12 -33.38 -6.16
N LEU A 98 -21.27 -33.49 -7.18
CA LEU A 98 -21.60 -34.10 -8.47
C LEU A 98 -21.60 -35.64 -8.44
N THR A 99 -20.82 -36.29 -7.57
CA THR A 99 -20.83 -37.76 -7.45
C THR A 99 -21.94 -38.28 -6.54
N ASN A 100 -22.40 -37.50 -5.57
CA ASN A 100 -23.51 -37.87 -4.69
C ASN A 100 -24.89 -37.79 -5.36
N SER A 101 -25.03 -37.15 -6.51
CA SER A 101 -26.30 -37.09 -7.26
C SER A 101 -26.50 -38.24 -8.27
N LEU A 102 -25.55 -39.19 -8.36
CA LEU A 102 -25.54 -40.24 -9.38
C LEU A 102 -25.39 -41.68 -8.85
N SER A 103 -25.52 -41.94 -7.54
CA SER A 103 -25.41 -43.31 -7.02
C SER A 103 -26.30 -43.63 -5.82
N ASP A 104 -27.62 -43.66 -6.04
CA ASP A 104 -28.54 -44.43 -5.18
C ASP A 104 -28.77 -45.81 -5.79
N ASN A 105 -28.06 -46.81 -5.27
CA ASN A 105 -28.58 -48.18 -5.13
C ASN A 105 -27.65 -49.05 -4.25
N SER A 106 -28.28 -49.71 -3.27
CA SER A 106 -27.83 -50.90 -2.51
C SER A 106 -26.85 -50.74 -1.31
N SER A 107 -27.45 -50.81 -0.12
CA SER A 107 -27.16 -51.70 1.03
C SER A 107 -25.72 -52.05 1.47
N THR A 108 -25.52 -51.85 2.79
CA THR A 108 -24.73 -52.61 3.80
C THR A 108 -23.23 -52.34 4.04
N ASN A 109 -22.93 -52.27 5.35
CA ASN A 109 -21.65 -52.39 6.10
C ASN A 109 -21.02 -51.05 6.57
N LEU A 110 -21.28 -50.60 7.79
CA LEU A 110 -20.73 -51.00 9.12
C LEU A 110 -19.24 -50.65 9.34
N ILE A 111 -19.07 -49.68 10.24
CA ILE A 111 -18.05 -49.57 11.31
C ILE A 111 -16.63 -49.14 10.89
N ASN A 112 -16.35 -47.84 11.05
CA ASN A 112 -15.20 -47.31 11.81
C ASN A 112 -15.26 -45.77 11.86
N GLN A 113 -16.02 -45.21 12.80
CA GLN A 113 -15.88 -43.80 13.18
C GLN A 113 -15.28 -43.72 14.59
N LYS A 114 -14.03 -43.24 14.62
CA LYS A 114 -13.40 -42.68 15.81
C LYS A 114 -14.27 -41.57 16.36
N LYS A 115 -14.59 -41.66 17.65
CA LYS A 115 -15.18 -40.58 18.45
C LYS A 115 -14.27 -39.34 18.34
N LEU A 116 -14.78 -38.31 17.68
CA LEU A 116 -14.32 -36.93 17.80
C LEU A 116 -15.42 -36.20 18.59
N ASP A 117 -15.00 -35.43 19.58
CA ASP A 117 -15.83 -34.79 20.58
C ASP A 117 -16.93 -33.90 19.96
N ASP A 118 -18.16 -34.03 20.46
CA ASP A 118 -19.39 -33.37 20.00
C ASP A 118 -19.43 -31.83 20.20
N ASN A 119 -18.31 -31.19 20.57
CA ASN A 119 -18.24 -29.74 20.82
C ASN A 119 -17.87 -28.91 19.57
N ASP A 120 -17.56 -29.54 18.42
CA ASP A 120 -17.02 -28.88 17.23
C ASP A 120 -17.99 -28.79 16.03
N ARG A 121 -19.31 -28.99 16.24
CA ARG A 121 -20.33 -28.78 15.20
C ARG A 121 -21.00 -27.41 15.37
N PRO A 122 -21.15 -26.59 14.31
CA PRO A 122 -22.05 -25.44 14.38
C PRO A 122 -23.46 -25.93 14.69
N ALA A 123 -24.13 -25.28 15.65
CA ALA A 123 -25.51 -25.61 15.98
C ALA A 123 -26.42 -25.29 14.78
N LEU A 124 -26.90 -26.34 14.12
CA LEU A 124 -27.96 -26.26 13.13
C LEU A 124 -29.28 -26.16 13.90
N ILE A 125 -29.95 -25.01 13.83
CA ILE A 125 -31.32 -24.86 14.34
C ILE A 125 -32.22 -24.74 13.11
N GLU A 126 -32.98 -25.81 12.84
CA GLU A 126 -34.11 -25.78 11.89
C GLU A 126 -35.19 -24.85 12.46
N GLY A 127 -35.30 -23.66 11.89
CA GLY A 127 -36.50 -22.86 11.99
C GLY A 127 -37.52 -23.44 11.01
N SER A 128 -38.56 -24.09 11.51
CA SER A 128 -39.74 -24.40 10.73
C SER A 128 -40.38 -23.07 10.32
N ASP A 129 -40.20 -22.68 9.06
CA ASP A 129 -41.18 -21.99 8.21
C ASP A 129 -40.53 -21.83 6.82
N ASP A 130 -40.97 -22.67 5.89
CA ASP A 130 -40.62 -22.64 4.48
C ASP A 130 -41.11 -21.31 3.88
N GLU A 131 -40.21 -20.32 3.73
CA GLU A 131 -40.18 -19.28 2.66
C GLU A 131 -39.21 -18.11 2.95
N ILE A 132 -38.54 -18.05 4.10
CA ILE A 132 -37.56 -16.99 4.40
C ILE A 132 -36.14 -17.52 4.22
N GLY A 133 -35.61 -17.31 3.00
CA GLY A 133 -34.19 -17.11 2.68
C GLY A 133 -33.15 -17.85 3.51
N SER A 134 -32.57 -18.88 2.92
CA SER A 134 -31.32 -19.55 3.28
C SER A 134 -30.10 -18.59 3.26
N GLU A 135 -30.06 -17.60 4.14
CA GLU A 135 -28.82 -16.92 4.53
C GLU A 135 -28.35 -17.53 5.85
N PHE A 136 -27.49 -18.55 5.74
CA PHE A 136 -26.80 -19.11 6.90
C PHE A 136 -26.06 -17.98 7.64
N ILE A 137 -26.46 -17.71 8.88
CA ILE A 137 -25.81 -16.73 9.74
C ILE A 137 -24.59 -17.41 10.35
N ASP A 138 -23.46 -17.35 9.64
CA ASP A 138 -22.20 -17.87 10.14
C ASP A 138 -21.60 -16.90 11.18
N MET A 139 -21.79 -17.23 12.47
CA MET A 139 -21.17 -16.52 13.59
C MET A 139 -19.93 -17.28 14.06
N GLU A 140 -18.88 -16.54 14.41
CA GLU A 140 -17.69 -17.12 15.04
C GLU A 140 -18.06 -17.72 16.41
N MET A 141 -17.57 -18.91 16.73
CA MET A 141 -17.82 -19.56 18.01
C MET A 141 -16.92 -18.93 19.08
N ASP A 142 -17.38 -17.82 19.66
CA ASP A 142 -16.76 -17.13 20.80
C ASP A 142 -17.64 -17.29 22.06
N GLU A 143 -17.06 -17.14 23.26
CA GLU A 143 -17.77 -17.31 24.54
C GLU A 143 -19.04 -16.44 24.61
N LEU A 144 -19.01 -15.24 24.02
CA LEU A 144 -20.17 -14.36 23.92
C LEU A 144 -21.19 -14.80 22.86
N ASN A 145 -20.75 -15.39 21.75
CA ASN A 145 -21.64 -15.83 20.67
C ASN A 145 -22.36 -17.15 21.02
N LEU A 146 -21.76 -17.96 21.89
CA LEU A 146 -22.36 -19.16 22.48
C LEU A 146 -23.51 -18.85 23.45
N HIS A 147 -23.68 -17.59 23.86
CA HIS A 147 -24.77 -17.21 24.72
C HIS A 147 -26.12 -17.49 24.03
N PRO A 148 -27.07 -18.22 24.67
CA PRO A 148 -28.31 -18.67 24.03
C PRO A 148 -29.15 -17.56 23.39
N CYS A 149 -29.07 -16.34 23.92
CA CYS A 149 -29.81 -15.18 23.41
C CYS A 149 -29.13 -14.45 22.23
N MET A 150 -27.87 -14.73 21.90
CA MET A 150 -27.16 -13.96 20.87
C MET A 150 -27.75 -14.20 19.47
N VAL A 151 -27.89 -15.46 19.06
CA VAL A 151 -28.43 -15.82 17.73
C VAL A 151 -29.88 -15.35 17.55
N PRO A 152 -30.82 -15.60 18.48
CA PRO A 152 -32.19 -15.09 18.36
C PRO A 152 -32.26 -13.56 18.26
N MET A 153 -31.43 -12.83 19.00
CA MET A 153 -31.39 -11.36 18.93
C MET A 153 -30.86 -10.85 17.59
N VAL A 154 -29.82 -11.48 17.02
CA VAL A 154 -29.32 -11.13 15.68
C VAL A 154 -30.40 -11.39 14.63
N CYS A 155 -31.05 -12.55 14.68
CA CYS A 155 -32.15 -12.89 13.77
C CYS A 155 -33.29 -11.88 13.86
N LEU A 156 -33.69 -11.49 15.08
CA LEU A 156 -34.73 -10.49 15.30
C LEU A 156 -34.38 -9.15 14.64
N LEU A 157 -33.16 -8.65 14.84
CA LEU A 157 -32.73 -7.38 14.26
C LEU A 157 -32.67 -7.43 12.73
N LYS A 158 -32.16 -8.52 12.15
CA LYS A 158 -32.16 -8.72 10.69
C LYS A 158 -33.58 -8.85 10.13
N HIS A 159 -34.48 -9.49 10.86
CA HIS A 159 -35.89 -9.57 10.51
C HIS A 159 -36.56 -8.18 10.53
N MET A 160 -36.23 -7.34 11.51
CA MET A 160 -36.71 -5.95 11.56
C MET A 160 -36.18 -5.10 10.39
N GLU A 161 -34.94 -5.32 9.95
CA GLU A 161 -34.34 -4.66 8.78
C GLU A 161 -35.03 -5.09 7.47
N THR A 162 -35.17 -6.40 7.25
CA THR A 162 -35.78 -6.97 6.04
C THR A 162 -37.26 -6.60 5.90
N ASN A 163 -37.99 -6.51 7.01
CA ASN A 163 -39.40 -6.09 7.01
C ASN A 163 -39.60 -4.56 6.94
N GLY A 164 -38.53 -3.76 6.86
CA GLY A 164 -38.62 -2.30 6.76
C GLY A 164 -39.18 -1.60 8.00
N ILE A 165 -39.15 -2.27 9.17
CA ILE A 165 -39.55 -1.68 10.47
C ILE A 165 -38.55 -0.60 10.89
N ILE A 166 -37.31 -0.70 10.40
CA ILE A 166 -36.24 0.26 10.60
C ILE A 166 -36.31 1.28 9.45
N PRO A 167 -36.60 2.57 9.71
CA PRO A 167 -36.73 3.56 8.65
C PRO A 167 -35.35 3.84 8.02
N ILE A 168 -35.20 3.54 6.73
CA ILE A 168 -33.96 3.74 5.95
C ILE A 168 -33.87 5.18 5.38
N ASN A 169 -34.76 6.09 5.78
CA ASN A 169 -34.84 7.40 5.12
C ASN A 169 -33.58 8.26 5.38
N ASP A 170 -33.02 8.79 4.28
CA ASP A 170 -31.88 9.71 4.20
C ASP A 170 -32.06 11.05 4.95
N HIS A 171 -33.19 11.25 5.62
CA HIS A 171 -33.42 12.36 6.54
C HIS A 171 -33.36 11.84 7.96
N ILE A 172 -32.31 12.26 8.68
CA ILE A 172 -31.99 11.97 10.10
C ILE A 172 -33.29 11.79 10.90
N SER A 173 -33.72 10.54 11.03
CA SER A 173 -34.81 10.18 11.92
C SER A 173 -34.20 9.90 13.27
N ASP A 174 -34.83 10.41 14.32
CA ASP A 174 -34.41 10.16 15.70
C ASP A 174 -34.23 8.66 15.96
N MET A 175 -33.31 8.33 16.86
CA MET A 175 -33.02 6.94 17.22
C MET A 175 -34.31 6.19 17.61
N PRO A 176 -34.58 4.98 17.08
CA PRO A 176 -35.76 4.21 17.46
C PRO A 176 -35.80 3.95 18.97
N LEU A 177 -37.00 3.94 19.56
CA LEU A 177 -37.18 3.74 21.02
C LEU A 177 -36.51 2.47 21.54
N TRP A 178 -36.61 1.36 20.79
CA TRP A 178 -35.94 0.11 21.15
C TRP A 178 -34.41 0.27 21.24
N MET A 179 -33.83 1.07 20.33
CA MET A 179 -32.40 1.32 20.30
C MET A 179 -31.97 2.36 21.35
N ILE A 180 -32.82 3.34 21.68
CA ILE A 180 -32.60 4.26 22.79
C ILE A 180 -32.51 3.49 24.12
N CYS A 181 -33.37 2.48 24.32
CA CYS A 181 -33.31 1.63 25.50
C CYS A 181 -31.96 0.89 25.61
N MET A 182 -31.44 0.37 24.50
CA MET A 182 -30.11 -0.25 24.45
C MET A 182 -29.00 0.77 24.69
N TYR A 183 -29.08 1.94 24.05
CA TYR A 183 -28.13 3.04 24.20
C TYR A 183 -28.03 3.50 25.65
N LYS A 184 -29.17 3.76 26.33
CA LYS A 184 -29.20 4.17 27.74
C LYS A 184 -28.50 3.14 28.64
N LYS A 185 -28.72 1.84 28.41
CA LYS A 185 -28.06 0.77 29.17
C LYS A 185 -26.56 0.66 28.85
N PHE A 186 -26.18 0.91 27.60
CA PHE A 186 -24.78 0.86 27.20
C PHE A 186 -23.97 2.04 27.75
N SER A 187 -24.57 3.24 27.79
CA SER A 187 -23.95 4.47 28.28
C SER A 187 -23.89 4.58 29.81
N ASP A 188 -24.68 3.81 30.56
CA ASP A 188 -24.70 3.89 32.02
C ASP A 188 -23.39 3.35 32.62
N PRO A 189 -22.63 4.14 33.40
CA PRO A 189 -21.41 3.67 34.04
C PRO A 189 -21.65 2.61 35.14
N LEU A 190 -22.85 2.54 35.72
CA LEU A 190 -23.16 1.65 36.85
C LEU A 190 -23.50 0.21 36.43
N ILE A 191 -23.84 0.00 35.16
CA ILE A 191 -24.23 -1.31 34.63
C ILE A 191 -23.01 -2.21 34.51
N SER A 192 -23.20 -3.52 34.80
CA SER A 192 -22.14 -4.52 34.72
C SER A 192 -21.49 -4.54 33.33
N PHE A 193 -20.17 -4.65 33.32
CA PHE A 193 -19.39 -4.54 32.10
C PHE A 193 -19.70 -5.64 31.08
N ASN A 194 -20.06 -6.83 31.57
CA ASN A 194 -20.48 -7.97 30.75
C ASN A 194 -21.71 -7.68 29.89
N ILE A 195 -22.66 -6.89 30.39
CA ILE A 195 -23.83 -6.47 29.61
C ILE A 195 -23.40 -5.59 28.43
N LYS A 196 -22.42 -4.70 28.65
CA LYS A 196 -21.86 -3.86 27.58
C LYS A 196 -21.13 -4.71 26.53
N LEU A 197 -20.36 -5.71 26.95
CA LEU A 197 -19.69 -6.64 26.03
C LEU A 197 -20.68 -7.41 25.16
N PHE A 198 -21.76 -7.93 25.76
CA PHE A 198 -22.81 -8.62 25.02
C PHE A 198 -23.49 -7.70 24.00
N LEU A 199 -23.88 -6.48 24.40
CA LEU A 199 -24.50 -5.50 23.51
C LEU A 199 -23.57 -5.09 22.37
N MET A 200 -22.27 -4.91 22.64
CA MET A 200 -21.30 -4.59 21.59
C MET A 200 -21.11 -5.77 20.63
N ARG A 201 -21.08 -7.02 21.12
CA ARG A 201 -21.01 -8.20 20.25
C ARG A 201 -22.25 -8.32 19.36
N LEU A 202 -23.42 -7.97 19.87
CA LEU A 202 -24.64 -7.85 19.06
C LEU A 202 -24.47 -6.79 17.95
N ILE A 203 -23.97 -5.59 18.30
CA ILE A 203 -23.68 -4.52 17.34
C ILE A 203 -22.66 -4.98 16.28
N ILE A 204 -21.67 -5.79 16.65
CA ILE A 204 -20.68 -6.35 15.71
C ILE A 204 -21.36 -7.16 14.60
N HIS A 205 -22.28 -8.04 14.98
CA HIS A 205 -23.00 -8.88 14.02
C HIS A 205 -24.02 -8.10 13.18
N THR A 206 -24.59 -7.03 13.72
CA THR A 206 -25.63 -6.22 13.06
C THR A 206 -25.17 -4.82 12.68
N HIS A 207 -23.88 -4.64 12.37
CA HIS A 207 -23.27 -3.31 12.16
C HIS A 207 -23.93 -2.46 11.06
N THR A 208 -24.62 -3.06 10.08
CA THR A 208 -25.36 -2.35 9.01
C THR A 208 -26.55 -1.57 9.55
N ILE A 209 -27.26 -2.13 10.52
CA ILE A 209 -28.45 -1.53 11.15
C ILE A 209 -28.07 -0.31 11.99
N PHE A 210 -26.96 -0.40 12.71
CA PHE A 210 -26.49 0.67 13.62
C PHE A 210 -25.76 1.80 12.88
N LYS A 211 -25.29 1.54 11.65
CA LYS A 211 -24.48 2.46 10.84
C LYS A 211 -25.12 3.87 10.69
N PRO A 212 -26.38 4.05 10.27
CA PRO A 212 -27.00 5.38 10.15
C PRO A 212 -26.96 6.22 11.43
N TYR A 213 -26.94 5.56 12.59
CA TYR A 213 -26.96 6.18 13.91
C TYR A 213 -25.58 6.24 14.59
N ALA A 214 -24.50 5.98 13.82
CA ALA A 214 -23.13 5.90 14.34
C ALA A 214 -22.69 7.13 15.15
N ARG A 215 -23.24 8.32 14.86
CA ARG A 215 -22.94 9.57 15.59
C ARG A 215 -23.21 9.47 17.09
N TYR A 216 -24.27 8.75 17.48
CA TYR A 216 -24.62 8.57 18.89
C TYR A 216 -23.79 7.45 19.53
N TRP A 217 -23.55 6.36 18.80
CA TRP A 217 -22.88 5.16 19.31
C TRP A 217 -21.35 5.31 19.43
N LEU A 218 -20.75 6.27 18.74
CA LEU A 218 -19.30 6.46 18.73
C LEU A 218 -18.72 6.68 20.14
N THR A 219 -19.23 7.66 20.87
CA THR A 219 -18.71 8.04 22.19
C THR A 219 -18.80 6.90 23.21
N PRO A 220 -19.95 6.23 23.40
CA PRO A 220 -20.04 5.14 24.35
C PRO A 220 -19.12 3.96 23.99
N ILE A 221 -18.98 3.63 22.69
CA ILE A 221 -18.12 2.52 22.27
C ILE A 221 -16.65 2.83 22.59
N ILE A 222 -16.20 4.08 22.36
CA ILE A 222 -14.85 4.50 22.74
C ILE A 222 -14.63 4.36 24.27
N HIS A 223 -15.60 4.77 25.09
CA HIS A 223 -15.52 4.62 26.55
C HIS A 223 -15.45 3.14 26.98
N MET A 224 -16.23 2.26 26.34
CA MET A 224 -16.16 0.83 26.61
C MET A 224 -14.79 0.25 26.23
N CYS A 225 -14.22 0.64 25.09
CA CYS A 225 -12.86 0.23 24.72
C CYS A 225 -11.82 0.69 25.76
N ASN A 226 -11.92 1.92 26.27
CA ASN A 226 -11.01 2.40 27.31
C ASN A 226 -11.15 1.59 28.62
N GLN A 227 -12.39 1.28 29.04
CA GLN A 227 -12.64 0.42 30.21
C GLN A 227 -12.12 -1.01 30.00
N MET A 228 -12.20 -1.55 28.78
CA MET A 228 -11.56 -2.83 28.43
C MET A 228 -10.06 -2.76 28.70
N PHE A 229 -9.38 -1.75 28.17
CA PHE A 229 -7.93 -1.60 28.34
C PHE A 229 -7.49 -1.36 29.79
N GLU A 230 -8.30 -0.71 30.61
CA GLU A 230 -8.03 -0.54 32.05
C GLU A 230 -8.13 -1.88 32.81
N ASN A 231 -9.06 -2.74 32.40
CA ASN A 231 -9.31 -4.04 33.05
C ASN A 231 -8.43 -5.16 32.51
N SER A 232 -7.96 -5.06 31.26
CA SER A 232 -7.09 -6.06 30.62
C SER A 232 -5.63 -5.64 30.68
N SER A 233 -4.81 -6.36 31.44
CA SER A 233 -3.34 -6.24 31.41
C SER A 233 -2.69 -6.91 30.18
N GLU A 234 -3.50 -7.62 29.40
CA GLU A 234 -3.10 -8.36 28.21
C GLU A 234 -3.37 -7.49 26.96
N GLY A 235 -2.52 -7.58 25.93
CA GLY A 235 -2.46 -6.69 24.76
C GLY A 235 -3.75 -6.59 23.89
N LEU A 236 -3.59 -6.34 22.58
CA LEU A 236 -4.75 -6.11 21.71
C LEU A 236 -5.58 -7.38 21.50
N ASN A 237 -6.68 -7.49 22.25
CA ASN A 237 -7.64 -8.60 22.15
C ASN A 237 -8.43 -8.54 20.84
N THR A 238 -8.79 -9.71 20.31
CA THR A 238 -9.62 -9.89 19.11
C THR A 238 -10.93 -9.10 19.16
N PHE A 239 -11.60 -9.07 20.31
CA PHE A 239 -12.82 -8.28 20.53
C PHE A 239 -12.61 -6.76 20.32
N ILE A 240 -11.48 -6.22 20.78
CA ILE A 240 -11.15 -4.80 20.63
C ILE A 240 -10.86 -4.50 19.15
N ILE A 241 -10.16 -5.40 18.47
CA ILE A 241 -9.89 -5.29 17.03
C ILE A 241 -11.22 -5.23 16.26
N ASP A 242 -12.14 -6.16 16.50
CA ASP A 242 -13.47 -6.16 15.85
C ASP A 242 -14.25 -4.87 16.10
N THR A 243 -14.21 -4.37 17.33
CA THR A 243 -14.86 -3.12 17.73
C THR A 243 -14.27 -1.92 16.97
N ILE A 244 -12.94 -1.82 16.89
CA ILE A 244 -12.27 -0.74 16.15
C ILE A 244 -12.55 -0.84 14.64
N VAL A 245 -12.63 -2.04 14.09
CA VAL A 245 -12.97 -2.25 12.67
C VAL A 245 -14.36 -1.68 12.34
N ILE A 246 -15.31 -1.80 13.25
CA ILE A 246 -16.65 -1.21 13.07
C ILE A 246 -16.59 0.30 13.14
N LEU A 247 -15.86 0.86 14.11
CA LEU A 247 -15.63 2.31 14.19
C LEU A 247 -15.01 2.84 12.89
N LEU A 248 -14.03 2.12 12.32
CA LEU A 248 -13.45 2.42 11.01
C LEU A 248 -14.48 2.30 9.88
N SER A 249 -15.39 1.34 9.93
CA SER A 249 -16.45 1.21 8.91
C SER A 249 -17.43 2.39 8.91
N TRP A 250 -17.58 3.06 10.06
CA TRP A 250 -18.48 4.18 10.28
C TRP A 250 -17.85 5.57 10.06
N HIS A 251 -16.56 5.64 9.72
CA HIS A 251 -15.80 6.91 9.61
C HIS A 251 -16.44 7.96 8.68
N LYS A 252 -17.15 7.55 7.61
CA LYS A 252 -17.81 8.48 6.68
C LYS A 252 -19.04 9.18 7.29
N GLN A 253 -19.65 8.60 8.32
CA GLN A 253 -20.92 9.05 8.90
C GLN A 253 -20.76 9.72 10.27
N ALA A 254 -19.76 9.28 11.04
CA ALA A 254 -19.44 9.80 12.36
C ALA A 254 -17.92 10.02 12.51
N ILE A 255 -17.57 11.22 12.96
CA ILE A 255 -16.21 11.61 13.36
C ILE A 255 -16.29 12.01 14.84
N PRO A 256 -15.30 11.67 15.69
CA PRO A 256 -15.30 12.06 17.10
C PRO A 256 -15.54 13.56 17.30
N SER A 257 -16.44 13.92 18.22
CA SER A 257 -16.75 15.32 18.54
C SER A 257 -15.67 15.92 19.45
N GLU A 258 -15.64 17.25 19.61
CA GLU A 258 -14.65 17.94 20.46
C GLU A 258 -14.71 17.51 21.94
N LEU A 259 -15.90 17.15 22.43
CA LEU A 259 -16.11 16.61 23.77
C LEU A 259 -15.50 15.20 23.95
N ASP A 260 -15.34 14.45 22.86
CA ASP A 260 -14.83 13.08 22.86
C ASP A 260 -13.31 13.02 22.68
N THR A 261 -12.65 14.17 22.52
CA THR A 261 -11.21 14.27 22.24
C THR A 261 -10.36 13.57 23.29
N ILE A 262 -10.69 13.71 24.57
CA ILE A 262 -9.96 13.08 25.68
C ILE A 262 -10.12 11.55 25.65
N ALA A 263 -11.34 11.05 25.44
CA ALA A 263 -11.62 9.62 25.37
C ALA A 263 -10.97 8.97 24.13
N THR A 264 -10.99 9.68 23.00
CA THR A 264 -10.34 9.29 21.75
C THR A 264 -8.82 9.26 21.92
N GLN A 265 -8.26 10.26 22.59
CA GLN A 265 -6.82 10.32 22.86
C GLN A 265 -6.36 9.16 23.76
N ARG A 266 -7.12 8.85 24.83
CA ARG A 266 -6.83 7.69 25.69
C ARG A 266 -6.87 6.38 24.91
N LEU A 267 -7.85 6.21 24.03
CA LEU A 267 -7.95 5.02 23.18
C LEU A 267 -6.69 4.85 22.31
N ILE A 268 -6.21 5.94 21.72
CA ILE A 268 -5.00 5.94 20.90
C ILE A 268 -3.76 5.64 21.75
N GLU A 269 -3.68 6.21 22.95
CA GLU A 269 -2.60 5.93 23.90
C GLU A 269 -2.52 4.43 24.24
N TYR A 270 -3.66 3.79 24.53
CA TYR A 270 -3.74 2.35 24.78
C TYR A 270 -3.41 1.50 23.54
N LEU A 271 -3.84 1.94 22.35
CA LEU A 271 -3.50 1.25 21.10
C LEU A 271 -1.99 1.31 20.82
N PHE A 272 -1.35 2.44 21.10
CA PHE A 272 0.08 2.63 20.92
C PHE A 272 0.89 1.84 21.95
N SER A 273 0.44 1.76 23.21
CA SER A 273 1.12 0.97 24.23
C SER A 273 1.06 -0.53 23.96
N ASN A 274 -0.06 -1.02 23.43
CA ASN A 274 -0.36 -2.45 23.28
C ASN A 274 -0.11 -2.99 21.87
N CYS A 275 0.54 -2.21 20.99
CA CYS A 275 0.82 -2.59 19.61
C CYS A 275 1.84 -3.74 19.51
N SER A 276 2.75 -3.86 20.49
CA SER A 276 3.83 -4.84 20.47
C SER A 276 3.33 -6.26 20.70
N HIS A 277 3.66 -7.16 19.77
CA HIS A 277 3.34 -8.58 19.86
C HIS A 277 4.53 -9.45 19.41
N ARG A 278 4.64 -10.66 19.95
CA ARG A 278 5.72 -11.60 19.61
C ARG A 278 5.62 -12.06 18.15
N ASN A 279 4.40 -12.29 17.68
CA ASN A 279 4.11 -12.63 16.28
C ASN A 279 4.11 -11.37 15.40
N VAL A 280 4.98 -11.37 14.38
CA VAL A 280 5.15 -10.27 13.42
C VAL A 280 3.89 -10.02 12.59
N ILE A 281 3.13 -11.06 12.25
CA ILE A 281 1.92 -10.93 11.43
C ILE A 281 0.85 -10.15 12.20
N VAL A 282 0.65 -10.50 13.46
CA VAL A 282 -0.27 -9.81 14.39
C VAL A 282 0.18 -8.36 14.58
N MET A 283 1.48 -8.14 14.79
CA MET A 283 2.05 -6.79 14.91
C MET A 283 1.83 -5.94 13.64
N LYS A 284 2.04 -6.51 12.43
CA LYS A 284 1.74 -5.83 11.16
C LYS A 284 0.25 -5.47 11.04
N SER A 285 -0.63 -6.40 11.38
CA SER A 285 -2.09 -6.16 11.40
C SER A 285 -2.49 -5.06 12.38
N ASN A 286 -1.91 -5.04 13.58
CA ASN A 286 -2.14 -4.00 14.59
C ASN A 286 -1.68 -2.62 14.09
N LEU A 287 -0.51 -2.55 13.43
CA LEU A 287 -0.01 -1.32 12.83
C LEU A 287 -0.92 -0.84 11.67
N ASP A 288 -1.42 -1.74 10.83
CA ASP A 288 -2.35 -1.41 9.75
C ASP A 288 -3.71 -0.91 10.27
N LEU A 289 -4.18 -1.47 11.39
CA LEU A 289 -5.40 -1.01 12.08
C LEU A 289 -5.22 0.44 12.58
N ILE A 290 -4.12 0.70 13.30
CA ILE A 290 -3.78 2.03 13.82
C ILE A 290 -3.59 3.04 12.67
N LYS A 291 -2.91 2.63 11.60
CA LYS A 291 -2.73 3.43 10.38
C LYS A 291 -4.06 3.91 9.80
N LYS A 292 -5.02 3.00 9.60
CA LYS A 292 -6.35 3.37 9.09
C LYS A 292 -7.12 4.26 10.05
N LEU A 293 -6.97 4.05 11.36
CA LEU A 293 -7.60 4.89 12.37
C LEU A 293 -7.09 6.34 12.29
N ILE A 294 -5.78 6.52 12.17
CA ILE A 294 -5.16 7.83 12.04
C ILE A 294 -5.55 8.50 10.73
N GLU A 295 -5.60 7.76 9.60
CA GLU A 295 -6.11 8.29 8.32
C GLU A 295 -7.55 8.82 8.43
N CYS A 296 -8.41 8.10 9.17
CA CYS A 296 -9.81 8.48 9.34
C CYS A 296 -10.00 9.68 10.27
N TRP A 297 -9.20 9.80 11.33
CA TRP A 297 -9.39 10.77 12.41
C TRP A 297 -8.30 11.85 12.48
N LYS A 298 -7.51 12.04 11.41
CA LYS A 298 -6.34 12.94 11.35
C LYS A 298 -6.57 14.37 11.89
N GLU A 299 -7.78 14.90 11.80
CA GLU A 299 -8.11 16.27 12.24
C GLU A 299 -8.33 16.39 13.76
N ARG A 300 -8.57 15.27 14.45
CA ARG A 300 -8.98 15.23 15.87
C ARG A 300 -8.00 14.49 16.78
N ILE A 301 -6.89 14.00 16.22
CA ILE A 301 -5.88 13.21 16.95
C ILE A 301 -4.67 14.08 17.26
N HIS A 302 -4.14 13.94 18.48
CA HIS A 302 -2.83 14.46 18.86
C HIS A 302 -1.85 13.31 19.10
N ALA A 303 -0.57 13.54 18.79
CA ALA A 303 0.46 12.52 18.95
C ALA A 303 0.71 12.21 20.44
N PRO A 304 0.67 10.93 20.87
CA PRO A 304 1.00 10.54 22.24
C PRO A 304 2.53 10.54 22.46
N THR A 305 3.12 11.74 22.60
CA THR A 305 4.58 11.95 22.59
C THR A 305 5.31 11.17 23.70
N LEU A 306 4.74 11.03 24.91
CA LEU A 306 5.38 10.30 26.02
C LEU A 306 5.48 8.79 25.76
N ILE A 307 4.44 8.19 25.18
CA ILE A 307 4.42 6.75 24.90
C ILE A 307 5.41 6.45 23.77
N LEU A 308 5.38 7.27 22.71
CA LEU A 308 6.34 7.18 21.62
C LEU A 308 7.78 7.32 22.11
N TYR A 309 8.04 8.27 23.01
CA TYR A 309 9.37 8.44 23.59
C TYR A 309 9.82 7.21 24.38
N LYS A 310 8.96 6.62 25.21
CA LYS A 310 9.27 5.39 25.96
C LYS A 310 9.60 4.23 25.02
N LEU A 311 8.78 4.02 23.98
CA LEU A 311 8.96 2.96 22.99
C LEU A 311 10.27 3.07 22.18
N ILE A 312 10.88 4.25 22.12
CA ILE A 312 12.08 4.53 21.31
C ILE A 312 13.33 4.69 22.18
N SER A 313 13.14 5.02 23.46
CA SER A 313 14.21 5.21 24.44
C SER A 313 14.61 3.92 25.15
N GLU A 314 13.90 2.82 24.95
CA GLU A 314 14.29 1.50 25.45
C GLU A 314 15.67 1.14 24.88
N GLN A 315 16.63 0.96 25.79
CA GLN A 315 18.04 0.76 25.46
C GLN A 315 18.36 -0.68 25.04
N ASP A 316 17.36 -1.56 25.01
CA ASP A 316 17.54 -2.94 24.61
C ASP A 316 17.77 -3.04 23.11
N LEU A 317 19.05 -3.05 22.74
CA LEU A 317 19.54 -3.22 21.37
C LEU A 317 18.92 -4.44 20.68
N LYS A 318 18.48 -5.47 21.43
CA LYS A 318 17.87 -6.70 20.91
C LYS A 318 16.34 -6.65 20.77
N SER A 319 15.65 -5.68 21.37
CA SER A 319 14.19 -5.64 21.31
C SER A 319 13.73 -5.01 19.99
N LYS A 320 12.71 -5.61 19.37
CA LYS A 320 12.06 -5.05 18.16
C LYS A 320 11.14 -3.88 18.49
N GLN A 321 11.06 -3.45 19.76
CA GLN A 321 10.14 -2.39 20.23
C GLN A 321 10.49 -1.03 19.63
N ASN A 322 11.78 -0.69 19.54
CA ASN A 322 12.22 0.56 18.91
C ASN A 322 11.74 0.66 17.46
N ALA A 323 11.74 -0.47 16.74
CA ALA A 323 11.25 -0.51 15.36
C ALA A 323 9.72 -0.27 15.27
N ILE A 324 8.95 -0.72 16.27
CA ILE A 324 7.51 -0.45 16.40
C ILE A 324 7.29 1.03 16.69
N GLY A 325 8.01 1.61 17.66
CA GLY A 325 7.92 3.03 17.98
C GLY A 325 8.23 3.92 16.76
N LEU A 326 9.28 3.58 16.01
CA LEU A 326 9.62 4.26 14.75
C LEU A 326 8.53 4.09 13.69
N SER A 327 7.95 2.89 13.57
CA SER A 327 6.85 2.64 12.62
C SER A 327 5.61 3.47 12.94
N LEU A 328 5.25 3.60 14.22
CA LEU A 328 4.13 4.42 14.70
C LEU A 328 4.37 5.92 14.45
N ILE A 329 5.59 6.41 14.67
CA ILE A 329 5.95 7.79 14.27
C ILE A 329 5.78 7.97 12.76
N GLY A 330 6.24 7.00 11.97
CA GLY A 330 6.10 7.09 10.51
C GLY A 330 4.65 7.15 10.05
N ILE A 331 3.74 6.44 10.71
CA ILE A 331 2.30 6.51 10.45
C ILE A 331 1.75 7.91 10.76
N LEU A 332 2.17 8.53 11.87
CA LEU A 332 1.76 9.89 12.22
C LEU A 332 2.29 10.93 11.22
N LEU A 333 3.58 10.86 10.89
CA LEU A 333 4.23 11.79 9.96
C LEU A 333 3.68 11.68 8.54
N ALA A 334 3.32 10.48 8.09
CA ALA A 334 2.70 10.28 6.77
C ALA A 334 1.35 11.01 6.66
N ASN A 335 0.66 11.25 7.77
CA ASN A 335 -0.59 12.01 7.86
C ASN A 335 -0.37 13.49 8.27
N ASP A 336 0.86 14.01 8.14
CA ASP A 336 1.27 15.39 8.46
C ASP A 336 1.12 15.80 9.95
N ILE A 337 0.96 14.80 10.84
CA ILE A 337 0.89 15.00 12.29
C ILE A 337 2.31 14.97 12.85
N LEU A 338 2.71 16.04 13.55
CA LEU A 338 4.01 16.07 14.22
C LEU A 338 3.99 15.15 15.44
N PRO A 339 5.08 14.42 15.71
CA PRO A 339 5.15 13.46 16.82
C PRO A 339 5.25 14.15 18.19
N TYR A 340 5.53 15.46 18.22
CA TYR A 340 5.57 16.28 19.41
C TYR A 340 4.33 17.20 19.48
N TYR A 341 3.70 17.23 20.66
CA TYR A 341 2.64 18.18 20.94
C TYR A 341 3.27 19.54 21.32
N VAL A 342 3.12 20.54 20.45
CA VAL A 342 3.33 21.93 20.82
C VAL A 342 1.97 22.45 21.30
N PRO A 343 1.77 22.74 22.60
CA PRO A 343 0.54 23.41 23.01
C PRO A 343 0.43 24.73 22.23
N PRO A 344 -0.75 25.09 21.69
CA PRO A 344 -0.93 26.38 21.06
C PRO A 344 -0.53 27.46 22.07
N THR A 345 0.31 28.40 21.63
CA THR A 345 0.68 29.56 22.44
C THR A 345 -0.60 30.25 22.92
N PRO A 346 -0.75 30.54 24.22
CA PRO A 346 -1.92 31.27 24.70
C PRO A 346 -1.84 32.69 24.14
N THR A 347 -2.63 32.98 23.12
CA THR A 347 -2.94 34.36 22.74
C THR A 347 -3.83 34.94 23.84
N GLY A 348 -3.22 35.64 24.79
CA GLY A 348 -3.91 36.34 25.86
C GLY A 348 -3.62 35.76 27.25
N ASN A 349 -3.56 36.65 28.24
CA ASN A 349 -3.27 36.40 29.65
C ASN A 349 -4.34 35.56 30.35
N LEU A 350 -4.53 34.31 29.91
CA LEU A 350 -5.32 33.31 30.61
C LEU A 350 -4.39 32.16 31.01
N PRO A 351 -4.54 31.60 32.22
CA PRO A 351 -3.72 30.49 32.67
C PRO A 351 -3.91 29.28 31.73
N PRO A 352 -2.88 28.45 31.54
CA PRO A 352 -2.96 27.29 30.66
C PRO A 352 -4.08 26.38 31.17
N VAL A 353 -5.06 26.10 30.30
CA VAL A 353 -6.09 25.10 30.57
C VAL A 353 -5.37 23.76 30.66
N THR A 354 -5.09 23.33 31.88
CA THR A 354 -4.75 21.95 32.22
C THR A 354 -5.93 21.08 31.79
N THR A 355 -5.80 20.47 30.61
CA THR A 355 -6.66 19.35 30.26
C THR A 355 -6.37 18.24 31.27
N ASN A 356 -7.36 17.91 32.10
CA ASN A 356 -7.33 16.80 33.05
C ASN A 356 -7.35 15.44 32.32
N SER A 357 -6.44 15.23 31.37
CA SER A 357 -5.98 13.90 31.00
C SER A 357 -4.98 13.44 32.07
N MET A 358 -4.54 12.18 32.07
CA MET A 358 -3.48 11.67 32.95
C MET A 358 -2.09 12.27 32.62
N LEU A 359 -2.04 13.56 32.30
CA LEU A 359 -0.96 14.36 31.71
C LEU A 359 -0.44 15.44 32.68
N THR A 360 -0.40 15.17 34.00
CA THR A 360 0.38 16.01 34.94
C THR A 360 1.77 15.46 35.23
N THR A 361 2.18 14.38 34.55
CA THR A 361 3.57 13.89 34.55
C THR A 361 4.09 13.75 33.12
N ILE A 362 3.92 14.78 32.29
CA ILE A 362 4.95 15.09 31.30
C ILE A 362 6.11 15.60 32.16
N PRO A 363 7.26 14.89 32.29
CA PRO A 363 8.40 15.56 32.87
C PRO A 363 8.66 16.78 32.00
N ASN A 364 8.79 17.96 32.62
CA ASN A 364 9.16 19.25 31.99
C ASN A 364 10.45 19.20 31.13
N ASP A 365 11.01 18.01 30.93
CA ASP A 365 12.24 17.67 30.27
C ASP A 365 12.08 17.17 28.84
N LEU A 366 10.88 16.85 28.31
CA LEU A 366 10.76 16.33 26.95
C LEU A 366 10.71 17.44 25.90
N THR A 367 11.86 18.05 25.60
CA THR A 367 11.98 19.02 24.50
C THR A 367 12.01 18.32 23.15
N GLU A 368 11.57 19.03 22.11
CA GLU A 368 11.65 18.59 20.70
C GLU A 368 13.06 18.07 20.34
N ASP A 369 14.10 18.74 20.84
CA ASP A 369 15.49 18.37 20.65
C ASP A 369 15.83 17.00 21.25
N LYS A 370 15.37 16.70 22.47
CA LYS A 370 15.63 15.40 23.12
C LYS A 370 14.90 14.27 22.41
N PHE A 371 13.73 14.54 21.84
CA PHE A 371 13.00 13.56 21.01
C PHE A 371 13.75 13.27 19.70
N ASN A 372 14.16 14.33 19.00
CA ASN A 372 14.96 14.22 17.77
C ASN A 372 16.29 13.50 18.04
N ASP A 373 16.99 13.83 19.13
CA ASP A 373 18.22 13.17 19.58
C ASP A 373 18.02 11.67 19.81
N THR A 374 16.85 11.26 20.29
CA THR A 374 16.55 9.85 20.57
C THR A 374 16.27 9.06 19.29
N ILE A 375 15.58 9.65 18.32
CA ILE A 375 15.45 9.06 16.97
C ILE A 375 16.82 8.94 16.31
N LEU A 376 17.65 9.98 16.41
CA LEU A 376 19.00 10.02 15.89
C LEU A 376 19.92 8.98 16.55
N LYS A 377 19.77 8.71 17.86
CA LYS A 377 20.47 7.62 18.55
C LYS A 377 20.10 6.25 17.98
N ASN A 378 18.84 6.03 17.58
CA ASN A 378 18.42 4.77 16.97
C ASN A 378 19.03 4.51 15.58
N MET A 379 19.51 5.54 14.87
CA MET A 379 20.31 5.35 13.64
C MET A 379 21.66 4.68 13.91
N LYS A 380 22.20 4.76 15.14
CA LYS A 380 23.45 4.09 15.54
C LYS A 380 23.26 2.62 15.90
N ASN A 381 22.04 2.09 15.79
CA ASN A 381 21.76 0.70 16.13
C ASN A 381 22.32 -0.27 15.06
N THR A 382 22.49 -1.53 15.42
CA THR A 382 23.09 -2.57 14.57
C THR A 382 22.08 -3.21 13.60
N TYR A 383 20.79 -3.22 13.94
CA TYR A 383 19.75 -3.87 13.14
C TYR A 383 19.25 -2.97 12.00
N ARG A 384 19.28 -3.48 10.76
CA ARG A 384 18.79 -2.80 9.55
C ARG A 384 17.38 -2.24 9.68
N ASN A 385 16.47 -3.01 10.27
CA ASN A 385 15.08 -2.59 10.44
C ASN A 385 14.93 -1.38 11.38
N ILE A 386 15.89 -1.15 12.29
CA ILE A 386 15.84 -0.03 13.24
C ILE A 386 16.53 1.20 12.65
N TYR A 387 17.78 1.07 12.18
CA TYR A 387 18.51 2.24 11.67
C TYR A 387 17.92 2.77 10.35
N ALA A 388 17.44 1.89 9.46
CA ALA A 388 16.80 2.31 8.21
C ALA A 388 15.44 2.98 8.48
N ALA A 389 14.63 2.42 9.39
CA ALA A 389 13.37 3.04 9.80
C ALA A 389 13.60 4.41 10.48
N ALA A 390 14.61 4.52 11.35
CA ALA A 390 14.96 5.79 11.99
C ALA A 390 15.37 6.86 10.97
N ALA A 391 16.20 6.49 10.00
CA ALA A 391 16.63 7.37 8.92
C ALA A 391 15.45 7.81 8.04
N GLU A 392 14.55 6.90 7.69
CA GLU A 392 13.34 7.21 6.92
C GLU A 392 12.36 8.13 7.68
N VAL A 393 12.16 7.88 8.99
CA VAL A 393 11.38 8.75 9.89
C VAL A 393 11.95 10.17 9.92
N ILE A 394 13.27 10.31 9.99
CA ILE A 394 13.91 11.64 9.95
C ILE A 394 13.70 12.33 8.60
N GLY A 395 13.79 11.58 7.49
CA GLY A 395 13.47 12.10 6.16
C GLY A 395 12.03 12.62 6.06
N MET A 396 11.06 11.89 6.60
CA MET A 396 9.67 12.34 6.66
C MET A 396 9.50 13.57 7.56
N LEU A 397 10.16 13.60 8.72
CA LEU A 397 10.10 14.73 9.64
C LEU A 397 10.64 16.01 8.98
N LEU A 398 11.77 15.92 8.28
CA LEU A 398 12.33 17.03 7.51
C LEU A 398 11.38 17.52 6.41
N ASN A 399 10.68 16.59 5.74
CA ASN A 399 9.69 16.94 4.72
C ASN A 399 8.48 17.67 5.32
N VAL A 400 7.90 17.16 6.42
CA VAL A 400 6.76 17.79 7.11
C VAL A 400 7.15 19.18 7.63
N LYS A 401 8.32 19.33 8.24
CA LYS A 401 8.82 20.65 8.69
C LYS A 401 9.06 21.62 7.54
N LYS A 402 9.56 21.13 6.39
CA LYS A 402 9.67 21.94 5.17
C LYS A 402 8.31 22.42 4.68
N LEU A 403 7.29 21.56 4.70
CA LEU A 403 5.91 21.92 4.34
C LEU A 403 5.33 22.97 5.29
N LYS A 404 5.65 22.88 6.59
CA LYS A 404 5.23 23.84 7.63
C LYS A 404 6.12 25.09 7.76
N GLN A 405 7.17 25.22 6.92
CA GLN A 405 8.14 26.31 6.94
C GLN A 405 8.87 26.51 8.30
N GLU A 406 9.07 25.43 9.06
CA GLU A 406 9.83 25.48 10.32
C GLU A 406 11.35 25.41 10.09
N THR A 407 12.15 25.91 11.04
CA THR A 407 13.62 25.92 10.94
C THR A 407 14.20 24.50 11.14
N ASN A 408 14.88 24.00 10.11
CA ASN A 408 15.46 22.64 10.09
C ASN A 408 16.95 22.57 10.45
N GLN A 409 17.60 23.73 10.68
CA GLN A 409 19.07 23.83 10.74
C GLN A 409 19.69 22.94 11.82
N ARG A 410 19.15 22.96 13.04
CA ARG A 410 19.69 22.19 14.17
C ARG A 410 19.60 20.68 13.95
N LEU A 411 18.48 20.20 13.41
CA LEU A 411 18.30 18.78 13.12
C LEU A 411 19.22 18.31 11.99
N LEU A 412 19.41 19.13 10.96
CA LEU A 412 20.35 18.86 9.87
C LEU A 412 21.81 18.82 10.36
N GLU A 413 22.20 19.71 11.29
CA GLU A 413 23.53 19.69 11.91
C GLU A 413 23.77 18.39 12.70
N GLN A 414 22.83 17.98 13.54
CA GLN A 414 22.93 16.75 14.33
C GLN A 414 22.95 15.50 13.45
N LEU A 415 22.12 15.48 12.39
CA LEU A 415 22.12 14.41 11.39
C LEU A 415 23.48 14.33 10.67
N ASN A 416 24.03 15.46 10.25
CA ASN A 416 25.35 15.52 9.60
C ASN A 416 26.49 15.02 10.50
N LEU A 417 26.42 15.25 11.82
CA LEU A 417 27.39 14.69 12.77
C LEU A 417 27.32 13.15 12.81
N ILE A 418 26.12 12.57 12.79
CA ILE A 418 25.95 11.12 12.81
C ILE A 418 26.37 10.50 11.47
N LEU A 419 26.00 11.11 10.34
CA LEU A 419 26.45 10.68 9.02
C LEU A 419 27.98 10.73 8.88
N LYS A 420 28.63 11.76 9.44
CA LYS A 420 30.10 11.82 9.52
C LYS A 420 30.67 10.70 10.38
N TRP A 421 30.02 10.36 11.50
CA TRP A 421 30.44 9.26 12.37
C TRP A 421 30.34 7.89 11.67
N HIS A 422 29.25 7.58 10.97
CA HIS A 422 29.15 6.32 10.19
C HIS A 422 30.25 6.21 9.14
N ASN A 423 30.56 7.33 8.47
CA ASN A 423 31.62 7.39 7.48
C ASN A 423 33.03 7.23 8.09
N SER A 424 33.29 7.76 9.29
CA SER A 424 34.60 7.60 9.94
C SER A 424 34.83 6.19 10.51
N GLN A 425 33.75 5.46 10.82
CA GLN A 425 33.81 4.07 11.30
C GLN A 425 33.95 3.03 10.16
N GLY A 426 33.97 3.45 8.90
CA GLY A 426 34.05 2.54 7.75
C GLY A 426 32.78 1.72 7.50
N LEU A 427 31.64 2.10 8.10
CA LEU A 427 30.35 1.44 7.93
C LEU A 427 29.64 1.94 6.66
N SER A 428 30.26 1.72 5.50
CA SER A 428 29.76 2.18 4.18
C SER A 428 28.32 1.75 3.92
N ASP A 429 27.96 0.54 4.34
CA ASP A 429 26.67 -0.07 4.04
C ASP A 429 25.56 0.63 4.84
N THR A 430 25.74 0.80 6.15
CA THR A 430 24.78 1.53 7.00
C THR A 430 24.65 3.00 6.58
N TYR A 431 25.76 3.63 6.17
CA TYR A 431 25.78 5.00 5.70
C TYR A 431 24.92 5.15 4.43
N VAL A 432 25.10 4.26 3.45
CA VAL A 432 24.32 4.26 2.20
C VAL A 432 22.84 4.01 2.49
N THR A 433 22.50 3.00 3.29
CA THR A 433 21.10 2.70 3.62
C THR A 433 20.42 3.86 4.35
N CYS A 434 21.11 4.52 5.29
CA CYS A 434 20.57 5.69 5.98
C CYS A 434 20.31 6.85 5.01
N ILE A 435 21.26 7.18 4.13
CA ILE A 435 21.08 8.24 3.14
C ILE A 435 19.92 7.92 2.20
N TYR A 436 19.89 6.70 1.68
CA TYR A 436 18.83 6.22 0.83
C TYR A 436 17.46 6.38 1.49
N SER A 437 17.35 5.96 2.75
CA SER A 437 16.11 6.05 3.55
C SER A 437 15.65 7.50 3.74
N ILE A 438 16.56 8.44 4.02
CA ILE A 438 16.24 9.87 4.18
C ILE A 438 15.81 10.49 2.85
N GLN A 439 16.56 10.19 1.78
CA GLN A 439 16.40 10.80 0.45
C GLN A 439 15.06 10.46 -0.20
N LYS A 440 14.41 9.34 0.15
CA LYS A 440 13.04 9.00 -0.29
C LYS A 440 12.02 10.12 -0.04
N HIS A 441 12.15 10.82 1.08
CA HIS A 441 11.21 11.87 1.50
C HIS A 441 11.82 13.27 1.46
N TYR A 442 13.14 13.39 1.67
CA TYR A 442 13.86 14.65 1.62
C TYR A 442 15.07 14.57 0.67
N PRO A 443 14.87 14.79 -0.65
CA PRO A 443 15.94 14.74 -1.65
C PRO A 443 17.12 15.67 -1.36
N LEU A 444 16.85 16.86 -0.81
CA LEU A 444 17.84 17.92 -0.56
C LEU A 444 18.97 17.52 0.41
N ILE A 445 18.91 16.35 1.06
CA ILE A 445 20.02 15.87 1.89
C ILE A 445 21.25 15.48 1.07
N VAL A 446 21.07 15.14 -0.21
CA VAL A 446 22.16 14.72 -1.09
C VAL A 446 22.87 15.95 -1.64
N ASP A 447 23.69 16.55 -0.78
CA ASP A 447 24.61 17.62 -1.12
C ASP A 447 25.81 17.11 -1.92
N LYS A 448 26.56 18.04 -2.54
CA LYS A 448 27.81 17.75 -3.28
C LYS A 448 28.78 16.83 -2.53
N THR A 449 28.93 17.05 -1.22
CA THR A 449 29.87 16.27 -0.41
C THR A 449 29.42 14.83 -0.17
N VAL A 450 28.10 14.61 -0.06
CA VAL A 450 27.51 13.28 0.11
C VAL A 450 27.55 12.53 -1.21
N MET A 451 27.20 13.22 -2.32
CA MET A 451 27.27 12.67 -3.66
C MET A 451 28.68 12.16 -4.00
N ASN A 452 29.71 12.98 -3.83
CA ASN A 452 31.10 12.60 -4.15
C ASN A 452 31.55 11.37 -3.34
N LYS A 453 31.07 11.22 -2.10
CA LYS A 453 31.35 10.04 -1.26
C LYS A 453 30.62 8.79 -1.75
N LEU A 454 29.34 8.91 -2.12
CA LEU A 454 28.56 7.81 -2.69
C LEU A 454 29.18 7.32 -4.00
N ILE A 455 29.60 8.25 -4.87
CA ILE A 455 30.26 7.93 -6.15
C ILE A 455 31.60 7.23 -5.91
N PHE A 456 32.42 7.69 -4.96
CA PHE A 456 33.67 7.02 -4.59
C PHE A 456 33.44 5.61 -4.01
N GLY A 457 32.34 5.43 -3.27
CA GLY A 457 31.94 4.14 -2.72
C GLY A 457 31.43 3.14 -3.77
N LEU A 458 30.89 3.60 -4.90
CA LEU A 458 30.14 2.79 -5.87
C LEU A 458 30.89 1.56 -6.39
N LYS A 459 32.22 1.65 -6.56
CA LYS A 459 33.06 0.53 -7.01
C LYS A 459 33.20 -0.59 -5.97
N LYS A 460 33.04 -0.27 -4.68
CA LYS A 460 33.22 -1.22 -3.57
C LYS A 460 31.92 -1.91 -3.15
N MET A 461 30.76 -1.38 -3.54
CA MET A 461 29.45 -1.89 -3.13
C MET A 461 28.94 -2.96 -4.11
N TYR A 462 28.19 -3.94 -3.58
CA TYR A 462 27.58 -5.03 -4.34
C TYR A 462 26.13 -5.25 -3.93
N GLY A 463 25.34 -5.88 -4.81
CA GLY A 463 23.94 -6.25 -4.56
C GLY A 463 23.03 -5.07 -4.23
N ASP A 464 22.10 -5.26 -3.30
CA ASP A 464 21.05 -4.29 -2.92
C ASP A 464 21.61 -2.94 -2.49
N ILE A 465 22.75 -2.92 -1.80
CA ILE A 465 23.34 -1.66 -1.33
C ILE A 465 23.82 -0.80 -2.51
N LYS A 466 24.23 -1.45 -3.62
CA LYS A 466 24.56 -0.74 -4.86
C LYS A 466 23.32 -0.12 -5.51
N ILE A 467 22.17 -0.81 -5.44
CA ILE A 467 20.87 -0.27 -5.87
C ILE A 467 20.52 0.95 -5.01
N GLU A 468 20.55 0.82 -3.68
CA GLU A 468 20.26 1.92 -2.75
C GLU A 468 21.16 3.15 -3.00
N CYS A 469 22.45 2.93 -3.27
CA CYS A 469 23.39 3.99 -3.61
C CYS A 469 23.01 4.70 -4.93
N LEU A 470 22.71 3.94 -5.99
CA LEU A 470 22.31 4.51 -7.27
C LEU A 470 20.97 5.23 -7.18
N GLU A 471 20.00 4.69 -6.45
CA GLU A 471 18.71 5.36 -6.20
C GLU A 471 18.91 6.66 -5.43
N SER A 472 19.84 6.68 -4.47
CA SER A 472 20.23 7.89 -3.72
C SER A 472 20.72 9.01 -4.66
N LEU A 473 21.45 8.65 -5.71
CA LEU A 473 21.96 9.60 -6.70
C LEU A 473 20.85 10.10 -7.64
N VAL A 474 19.84 9.29 -7.95
CA VAL A 474 18.76 9.65 -8.90
C VAL A 474 17.99 10.91 -8.48
N ALA A 475 17.84 11.22 -7.19
CA ALA A 475 16.97 12.33 -6.79
C ALA A 475 17.50 13.72 -7.19
N ASN A 476 18.78 14.04 -6.95
CA ASN A 476 19.33 15.39 -7.13
C ASN A 476 20.36 15.52 -8.26
N ILE A 477 20.55 14.50 -9.10
CA ILE A 477 21.66 14.52 -10.05
C ILE A 477 21.63 15.68 -11.08
N THR A 478 20.45 16.25 -11.31
CA THR A 478 20.25 17.38 -12.24
C THR A 478 20.84 18.70 -11.74
N GLU A 479 21.13 18.86 -10.45
CA GLU A 479 21.72 20.11 -9.92
C GLU A 479 23.24 20.18 -10.12
N PHE A 480 23.88 19.06 -10.45
CA PHE A 480 25.34 18.97 -10.55
C PHE A 480 25.81 19.07 -12.01
N ASP A 481 26.78 19.92 -12.27
CA ASP A 481 27.22 20.23 -13.65
C ASP A 481 28.25 19.24 -14.22
N LEU A 482 29.01 18.54 -13.36
CA LEU A 482 30.04 17.56 -13.78
C LEU A 482 29.73 16.13 -13.34
N ALA A 483 28.47 15.82 -13.01
CA ALA A 483 28.05 14.54 -12.47
C ALA A 483 28.43 13.33 -13.35
N TYR A 484 28.35 13.47 -14.68
CA TYR A 484 28.67 12.38 -15.60
C TYR A 484 30.15 11.98 -15.55
N LEU A 485 31.07 12.94 -15.43
CA LEU A 485 32.51 12.64 -15.39
C LEU A 485 32.88 11.85 -14.13
N GLU A 486 32.31 12.22 -12.99
CA GLU A 486 32.51 11.52 -11.72
C GLU A 486 31.90 10.10 -11.77
N LEU A 487 30.71 9.94 -12.36
CA LEU A 487 30.08 8.63 -12.57
C LEU A 487 30.86 7.74 -13.55
N ARG A 488 31.41 8.33 -14.62
CA ARG A 488 32.27 7.61 -15.57
C ARG A 488 33.52 7.11 -14.87
N ALA A 489 34.17 7.94 -14.05
CA ALA A 489 35.31 7.53 -13.23
C ALA A 489 34.94 6.43 -12.21
N ALA A 490 33.69 6.39 -11.75
CA ALA A 490 33.17 5.35 -10.87
C ALA A 490 32.75 4.06 -11.58
N GLY A 491 32.81 4.00 -12.92
CA GLY A 491 32.52 2.78 -13.70
C GLY A 491 31.04 2.59 -14.01
N ILE A 492 30.27 3.67 -14.20
CA ILE A 492 28.84 3.57 -14.58
C ILE A 492 28.62 2.79 -15.88
N LEU A 493 29.56 2.85 -16.82
CA LEU A 493 29.49 2.14 -18.09
C LEU A 493 29.46 0.62 -17.89
N ASP A 494 30.28 0.10 -16.97
CA ASP A 494 30.30 -1.33 -16.62
C ASP A 494 28.99 -1.75 -15.94
N ILE A 495 28.38 -0.85 -15.16
CA ILE A 495 27.11 -1.08 -14.47
C ILE A 495 25.95 -1.22 -15.49
N LEU A 496 25.99 -0.46 -16.60
CA LEU A 496 24.97 -0.53 -17.64
C LEU A 496 24.97 -1.89 -18.39
N ILE A 497 26.10 -2.61 -18.39
CA ILE A 497 26.27 -3.94 -19.01
C ILE A 497 26.02 -5.07 -17.98
N HIS A 498 25.88 -4.74 -16.71
CA HIS A 498 25.80 -5.72 -15.63
C HIS A 498 24.59 -6.66 -15.79
N LYS A 499 24.77 -7.94 -15.48
CA LYS A 499 23.72 -8.98 -15.59
C LYS A 499 22.61 -8.84 -14.54
N ASP A 500 22.87 -8.10 -13.47
CA ASP A 500 21.85 -7.75 -12.49
C ASP A 500 20.95 -6.64 -13.03
N PHE A 501 19.75 -7.03 -13.42
CA PHE A 501 18.78 -6.14 -14.02
C PHE A 501 18.21 -5.11 -13.04
N GLY A 502 18.24 -5.37 -11.73
CA GLY A 502 17.83 -4.38 -10.73
C GLY A 502 18.78 -3.19 -10.70
N ILE A 503 20.08 -3.46 -10.60
CA ILE A 503 21.15 -2.44 -10.63
C ILE A 503 21.12 -1.70 -11.97
N ARG A 504 20.99 -2.44 -13.07
CA ARG A 504 20.93 -1.86 -14.42
C ARG A 504 19.71 -0.96 -14.61
N GLY A 505 18.53 -1.36 -14.14
CA GLY A 505 17.30 -0.56 -14.23
C GLY A 505 17.45 0.81 -13.55
N VAL A 506 18.03 0.84 -12.35
CA VAL A 506 18.29 2.09 -11.63
C VAL A 506 19.35 2.94 -12.33
N ALA A 507 20.42 2.33 -12.86
CA ALA A 507 21.45 3.03 -13.63
C ALA A 507 20.87 3.66 -14.90
N LEU A 508 19.95 2.99 -15.60
CA LEU A 508 19.25 3.54 -16.77
C LEU A 508 18.37 4.74 -16.39
N ARG A 509 17.66 4.67 -15.25
CA ARG A 509 16.87 5.81 -14.75
C ARG A 509 17.75 7.01 -14.38
N LEU A 510 18.92 6.76 -13.80
CA LEU A 510 19.93 7.78 -13.51
C LEU A 510 20.42 8.43 -14.81
N LEU A 511 20.78 7.62 -15.79
CA LEU A 511 21.23 8.06 -17.10
C LEU A 511 20.17 8.90 -17.81
N HIS A 512 18.92 8.47 -17.82
CA HIS A 512 17.81 9.19 -18.43
C HIS A 512 17.68 10.63 -17.91
N LYS A 513 17.85 10.84 -16.60
CA LYS A 513 17.85 12.20 -16.00
C LYS A 513 19.06 13.04 -16.39
N LEU A 514 20.21 12.41 -16.68
CA LEU A 514 21.44 13.08 -17.07
C LEU A 514 21.49 13.47 -18.55
N LEU A 515 20.70 12.81 -19.42
CA LEU A 515 20.73 12.97 -20.88
C LEU A 515 20.85 14.45 -21.35
N PRO A 516 20.07 15.41 -20.81
CA PRO A 516 20.11 16.79 -21.30
C PRO A 516 21.44 17.52 -21.07
N LYS A 517 22.28 17.05 -20.13
CA LYS A 517 23.57 17.67 -19.77
C LYS A 517 24.76 17.03 -20.49
N LEU A 518 24.57 15.93 -21.21
CA LEU A 518 25.66 15.18 -21.82
C LEU A 518 26.10 15.80 -23.16
N THR A 519 27.39 15.67 -23.46
CA THR A 519 27.93 16.09 -24.77
C THR A 519 27.64 15.04 -25.85
N HIS A 520 27.71 15.44 -27.12
CA HIS A 520 27.44 14.55 -28.27
C HIS A 520 28.32 13.28 -28.25
N GLU A 521 29.62 13.42 -27.94
CA GLU A 521 30.56 12.30 -27.85
C GLU A 521 30.21 11.33 -26.72
N GLN A 522 29.76 11.86 -25.57
CA GLN A 522 29.36 11.04 -24.42
C GLN A 522 28.08 10.25 -24.72
N LEU A 523 27.12 10.87 -25.41
CA LEU A 523 25.89 10.20 -25.84
C LEU A 523 26.18 9.05 -26.80
N TYR A 524 27.13 9.25 -27.73
CA TYR A 524 27.57 8.20 -28.65
C TYR A 524 28.22 7.02 -27.92
N GLU A 525 29.15 7.28 -26.98
CA GLU A 525 29.78 6.24 -26.15
C GLU A 525 28.74 5.40 -25.41
N ILE A 526 27.75 6.05 -24.79
CA ILE A 526 26.69 5.38 -24.05
C ILE A 526 25.80 4.55 -24.99
N ALA A 527 25.45 5.08 -26.16
CA ALA A 527 24.59 4.38 -27.11
C ALA A 527 25.22 3.09 -27.64
N GLN A 528 26.55 3.04 -27.80
CA GLN A 528 27.28 1.84 -28.20
C GLN A 528 27.23 0.73 -27.13
N ILE A 529 27.14 1.12 -25.86
CA ILE A 529 27.20 0.22 -24.71
C ILE A 529 25.81 -0.32 -24.35
N LEU A 530 24.76 0.48 -24.57
CA LEU A 530 23.39 0.08 -24.33
C LEU A 530 22.99 -1.08 -25.26
N TYR A 531 22.35 -2.10 -24.67
CA TYR A 531 21.81 -3.24 -25.42
C TYR A 531 20.34 -3.45 -25.06
N VAL A 532 19.51 -3.86 -26.01
CA VAL A 532 18.09 -4.17 -25.79
C VAL A 532 17.95 -5.59 -25.22
N ASP A 533 18.25 -5.76 -23.93
CA ASP A 533 18.08 -7.03 -23.21
C ASP A 533 17.56 -6.81 -21.80
N GLY A 534 16.85 -7.82 -21.28
CA GLY A 534 16.48 -7.92 -19.86
C GLY A 534 14.98 -7.92 -19.60
N PRO A 535 14.56 -7.74 -18.33
CA PRO A 535 13.16 -7.66 -17.94
C PRO A 535 12.51 -6.39 -18.47
N ASN A 536 11.18 -6.35 -18.38
CA ASN A 536 10.35 -5.28 -18.92
C ASN A 536 10.81 -3.87 -18.51
N GLU A 537 11.18 -3.66 -17.25
CA GLU A 537 11.61 -2.33 -16.76
C GLU A 537 12.87 -1.81 -17.45
N CYS A 538 13.92 -2.64 -17.59
CA CYS A 538 15.15 -2.23 -18.28
C CYS A 538 14.86 -1.87 -19.73
N GLN A 539 14.08 -2.70 -20.43
CA GLN A 539 13.74 -2.45 -21.82
C GLN A 539 12.91 -1.17 -22.00
N ILE A 540 12.00 -0.86 -21.07
CA ILE A 540 11.24 0.40 -21.07
C ILE A 540 12.19 1.59 -20.95
N TRP A 541 13.11 1.58 -19.97
CA TRP A 541 14.05 2.70 -19.81
C TRP A 541 15.03 2.82 -20.98
N THR A 542 15.50 1.71 -21.54
CA THR A 542 16.33 1.71 -22.76
C THR A 542 15.57 2.31 -23.94
N LEU A 543 14.28 1.99 -24.12
CA LEU A 543 13.44 2.62 -25.14
C LEU A 543 13.34 4.14 -24.93
N GLU A 544 13.04 4.61 -23.72
CA GLU A 544 12.92 6.05 -23.45
C GLU A 544 14.23 6.81 -23.68
N ILE A 545 15.38 6.21 -23.32
CA ILE A 545 16.70 6.77 -23.61
C ILE A 545 16.94 6.86 -25.13
N TYR A 546 16.69 5.79 -25.89
CA TYR A 546 16.91 5.81 -27.34
C TYR A 546 15.96 6.75 -28.08
N LYS A 547 14.70 6.88 -27.65
CA LYS A 547 13.77 7.87 -28.19
C LYS A 547 14.31 9.29 -28.03
N TRP A 548 14.79 9.61 -26.84
CA TRP A 548 15.39 10.92 -26.55
C TRP A 548 16.66 11.16 -27.38
N MET A 549 17.55 10.16 -27.46
CA MET A 549 18.77 10.25 -28.27
C MET A 549 18.43 10.44 -29.76
N TYR A 550 17.42 9.75 -30.29
CA TYR A 550 16.99 9.89 -31.67
C TYR A 550 16.54 11.33 -31.97
N ASP A 551 15.66 11.89 -31.14
CA ASP A 551 15.20 13.27 -31.30
C ASP A 551 16.35 14.28 -31.16
N TYR A 552 17.29 14.05 -30.24
CA TYR A 552 18.47 14.88 -30.08
C TYR A 552 19.35 14.88 -31.35
N ILE A 553 19.71 13.71 -31.87
CA ILE A 553 20.58 13.56 -33.05
C ILE A 553 19.91 14.13 -34.29
N THR A 554 18.61 13.88 -34.47
CA THR A 554 17.86 14.39 -35.64
C THR A 554 17.85 15.93 -35.64
N ASN A 555 17.65 16.55 -34.47
CA ASN A 555 17.74 18.00 -34.32
C ASN A 555 19.17 18.53 -34.51
N TYR A 556 20.18 17.79 -34.03
CA TYR A 556 21.58 18.14 -34.18
C TYR A 556 21.99 18.16 -35.65
N LEU A 557 21.68 17.08 -36.39
CA LEU A 557 21.89 16.99 -37.84
C LEU A 557 21.16 18.11 -38.58
N THR A 558 19.90 18.39 -38.23
CA THR A 558 19.12 19.44 -38.89
C THR A 558 19.74 20.85 -38.71
N LYS A 559 20.39 21.11 -37.56
CA LYS A 559 21.04 22.40 -37.26
C LYS A 559 22.43 22.52 -37.89
N GLU A 560 23.20 21.44 -37.94
CA GLU A 560 24.59 21.44 -38.43
C GLU A 560 24.76 21.22 -39.94
N ILE A 561 23.69 20.97 -40.70
CA ILE A 561 23.73 20.93 -42.20
C ILE A 561 24.39 22.18 -42.82
N LYS A 562 24.58 23.28 -42.07
CA LYS A 562 25.27 24.49 -42.54
C LYS A 562 26.80 24.44 -42.43
N THR A 563 27.41 23.51 -41.69
CA THR A 563 28.88 23.42 -41.53
C THR A 563 29.31 21.96 -41.27
N SER A 564 29.70 21.25 -42.34
CA SER A 564 30.36 19.93 -42.34
C SER A 564 29.79 18.86 -41.39
N ILE A 565 28.97 17.95 -41.93
CA ILE A 565 28.53 16.73 -41.25
C ILE A 565 29.77 15.91 -40.87
N THR A 566 29.95 15.64 -39.58
CA THR A 566 31.00 14.72 -39.13
C THR A 566 30.55 13.27 -39.34
N PRO A 567 31.39 12.37 -39.86
CA PRO A 567 31.02 10.97 -40.12
C PRO A 567 30.56 10.23 -38.87
N LEU A 568 31.02 10.67 -37.68
CA LEU A 568 30.60 10.14 -36.39
C LEU A 568 29.10 10.33 -36.12
N SER A 569 28.56 11.50 -36.48
CA SER A 569 27.15 11.83 -36.23
C SER A 569 26.19 10.97 -37.06
N GLU A 570 26.60 10.58 -38.27
CA GLU A 570 25.85 9.69 -39.16
C GLU A 570 25.86 8.25 -38.62
N ILE A 571 27.02 7.75 -38.19
CA ILE A 571 27.14 6.44 -37.54
C ILE A 571 26.28 6.39 -36.26
N PHE A 572 26.30 7.46 -35.46
CA PHE A 572 25.48 7.56 -34.25
C PHE A 572 23.98 7.49 -34.58
N TYR A 573 23.53 8.24 -35.58
CA TYR A 573 22.14 8.21 -36.04
C TYR A 573 21.71 6.80 -36.48
N HIS A 574 22.51 6.14 -37.33
CA HIS A 574 22.20 4.79 -37.81
C HIS A 574 22.15 3.78 -36.67
N HIS A 575 23.07 3.84 -35.71
CA HIS A 575 23.06 2.94 -34.56
C HIS A 575 21.80 3.10 -33.70
N VAL A 576 21.43 4.32 -33.33
CA VAL A 576 20.22 4.57 -32.52
C VAL A 576 18.95 4.15 -33.26
N ARG A 577 18.88 4.45 -34.56
CA ARG A 577 17.77 4.03 -35.44
C ARG A 577 17.64 2.50 -35.45
N GLU A 578 18.72 1.76 -35.65
CA GLU A 578 18.70 0.29 -35.65
C GLU A 578 18.20 -0.29 -34.32
N GLN A 579 18.62 0.27 -33.19
CA GLN A 579 18.18 -0.19 -31.86
C GLN A 579 16.67 0.08 -31.63
N LEU A 580 16.17 1.23 -32.08
CA LEU A 580 14.73 1.53 -32.03
C LEU A 580 13.92 0.60 -32.93
N LEU A 581 14.43 0.24 -34.11
CA LEU A 581 13.79 -0.73 -34.99
C LEU A 581 13.76 -2.12 -34.35
N GLN A 582 14.82 -2.52 -33.65
CA GLN A 582 14.85 -3.79 -32.91
C GLN A 582 13.77 -3.83 -31.83
N LEU A 583 13.50 -2.72 -31.15
CA LEU A 583 12.45 -2.61 -30.13
C LEU A 583 11.02 -2.79 -30.67
N LEU A 584 10.77 -2.56 -31.97
CA LEU A 584 9.48 -2.87 -32.62
C LEU A 584 9.18 -4.37 -32.65
N SER A 585 10.22 -5.21 -32.64
CA SER A 585 10.12 -6.67 -32.58
C SER A 585 10.13 -7.25 -31.15
N SER A 586 10.08 -6.40 -30.13
CA SER A 586 10.14 -6.84 -28.73
C SER A 586 8.98 -7.79 -28.37
N LYS A 587 9.20 -8.74 -27.46
CA LYS A 587 8.13 -9.68 -27.02
C LYS A 587 7.04 -8.99 -26.20
N ASN A 588 7.36 -7.88 -25.55
CA ASN A 588 6.44 -7.11 -24.72
C ASN A 588 5.56 -6.18 -25.56
N GLU A 589 4.25 -6.34 -25.47
CA GLU A 589 3.27 -5.52 -26.18
C GLU A 589 3.38 -4.03 -25.86
N TYR A 590 3.58 -3.67 -24.59
CA TYR A 590 3.69 -2.28 -24.17
C TYR A 590 4.83 -1.55 -24.88
N ILE A 591 5.99 -2.21 -24.99
CA ILE A 591 7.19 -1.66 -25.62
C ILE A 591 6.98 -1.51 -27.12
N ARG A 592 6.43 -2.55 -27.78
CA ARG A 592 6.08 -2.47 -29.21
C ARG A 592 5.13 -1.33 -29.51
N VAL A 593 4.04 -1.19 -28.74
CA VAL A 593 3.04 -0.14 -28.95
C VAL A 593 3.65 1.25 -28.70
N ASN A 594 4.40 1.43 -27.62
CA ASN A 594 5.01 2.71 -27.29
C ASN A 594 6.09 3.12 -28.32
N CYS A 595 6.86 2.15 -28.84
CA CYS A 595 7.80 2.38 -29.93
C CYS A 595 7.07 2.70 -31.25
N ARG A 596 5.98 1.99 -31.57
CA ARG A 596 5.12 2.27 -32.73
C ARG A 596 4.58 3.70 -32.68
N ASN A 597 4.00 4.11 -31.55
CA ASN A 597 3.43 5.44 -31.37
C ASN A 597 4.49 6.54 -31.52
N PHE A 598 5.73 6.28 -31.09
CA PHE A 598 6.84 7.21 -31.30
C PHE A 598 7.16 7.42 -32.79
N TRP A 599 7.20 6.36 -33.59
CA TRP A 599 7.39 6.48 -35.03
C TRP A 599 6.19 7.12 -35.74
N CYS A 600 4.95 6.80 -35.34
CA CYS A 600 3.74 7.36 -35.95
C CYS A 600 3.58 8.89 -35.78
N ASP A 601 4.37 9.54 -34.93
CA ASP A 601 4.33 10.98 -34.74
C ASP A 601 4.59 11.74 -36.06
N SER A 602 3.76 12.75 -36.31
CA SER A 602 3.75 13.60 -37.51
C SER A 602 5.10 14.27 -37.83
N LYS A 603 5.97 14.43 -36.83
CA LYS A 603 7.32 15.00 -37.01
C LYS A 603 8.29 14.02 -37.67
N ARG A 604 8.07 12.72 -37.54
CA ARG A 604 9.00 11.66 -37.96
C ARG A 604 8.49 10.95 -39.22
N LEU A 605 7.21 10.59 -39.26
CA LEU A 605 6.58 10.05 -40.47
C LEU A 605 5.49 10.98 -41.02
N SER A 606 5.58 11.24 -42.33
CA SER A 606 4.61 12.07 -43.07
C SER A 606 3.19 11.53 -42.95
N THR A 607 2.20 12.42 -42.82
CA THR A 607 0.77 12.04 -42.79
C THR A 607 0.26 11.53 -44.13
N SER A 608 0.87 11.92 -45.25
CA SER A 608 0.50 11.48 -46.60
C SER A 608 0.91 10.02 -46.83
N SER A 609 -0.01 9.19 -47.32
CA SER A 609 0.21 7.74 -47.54
C SER A 609 1.39 7.46 -48.48
N HIS A 610 1.55 8.27 -49.53
CA HIS A 610 2.64 8.10 -50.50
C HIS A 610 4.00 8.42 -49.87
N HIS A 611 4.13 9.59 -49.23
CA HIS A 611 5.38 9.97 -48.55
C HIS A 611 5.71 9.07 -47.38
N ARG A 612 4.69 8.54 -46.68
CA ARG A 612 4.87 7.54 -45.62
C ARG A 612 5.46 6.25 -46.17
N LEU A 613 4.97 5.75 -47.31
CA LEU A 613 5.50 4.55 -47.96
C LEU A 613 6.98 4.73 -48.32
N ILE A 614 7.34 5.88 -48.91
CA ILE A 614 8.74 6.19 -49.25
C ILE A 614 9.60 6.25 -47.98
N ALA A 615 9.14 6.94 -46.93
CA ALA A 615 9.85 7.02 -45.66
C ALA A 615 10.04 5.65 -44.98
N LEU A 616 9.08 4.73 -45.12
CA LEU A 616 9.20 3.35 -44.60
C LEU A 616 10.31 2.56 -45.30
N VAL A 617 10.51 2.78 -46.60
CA VAL A 617 11.57 2.13 -47.36
C VAL A 617 12.93 2.75 -47.02
N ASP A 618 13.01 4.08 -47.00
CA ASP A 618 14.29 4.79 -46.82
C ASP A 618 14.79 4.76 -45.36
N GLN A 619 13.89 4.97 -44.38
CA GLN A 619 14.24 5.25 -42.98
C GLN A 619 13.96 4.11 -42.00
N LEU A 620 13.16 3.11 -42.37
CA LEU A 620 12.76 2.06 -41.42
C LEU A 620 13.29 0.68 -41.78
N TYR A 621 13.96 0.53 -42.93
CA TYR A 621 14.63 -0.72 -43.28
C TYR A 621 15.95 -0.89 -42.50
N SER A 622 16.18 -2.08 -41.94
CA SER A 622 17.48 -2.52 -41.40
C SER A 622 17.62 -4.02 -41.57
N ILE A 623 18.82 -4.48 -41.96
CA ILE A 623 19.14 -5.90 -42.17
C ILE A 623 18.92 -6.72 -40.89
N LYS A 624 19.14 -6.12 -39.71
CA LYS A 624 18.98 -6.82 -38.42
C LYS A 624 17.52 -7.15 -38.07
N THR A 625 16.57 -6.39 -38.62
CA THR A 625 15.13 -6.51 -38.31
C THR A 625 14.30 -6.93 -39.51
N GLU A 626 14.95 -7.44 -40.56
CA GLU A 626 14.34 -7.79 -41.84
C GLU A 626 13.16 -8.76 -41.68
N ASN A 627 13.27 -9.75 -40.77
CA ASN A 627 12.22 -10.74 -40.51
C ASN A 627 10.87 -10.13 -40.11
N GLU A 628 10.90 -9.00 -39.38
CA GLU A 628 9.70 -8.31 -38.89
C GLU A 628 9.40 -7.05 -39.71
N TYR A 629 10.21 -6.72 -40.73
CA TYR A 629 10.08 -5.50 -41.53
C TYR A 629 8.69 -5.33 -42.12
N LEU A 630 8.20 -6.36 -42.79
CA LEU A 630 6.88 -6.34 -43.40
C LEU A 630 5.76 -6.23 -42.36
N ASN A 631 5.95 -6.79 -41.16
CA ASN A 631 4.97 -6.76 -40.09
C ASN A 631 4.77 -5.32 -39.56
N TYR A 632 5.86 -4.63 -39.18
CA TYR A 632 5.71 -3.25 -38.74
C TYR A 632 5.36 -2.30 -39.89
N CYS A 633 5.89 -2.49 -41.10
CA CYS A 633 5.54 -1.63 -42.25
C CYS A 633 4.05 -1.68 -42.60
N THR A 634 3.46 -2.87 -42.65
CA THR A 634 2.02 -3.02 -42.89
C THR A 634 1.20 -2.41 -41.75
N ASN A 635 1.61 -2.62 -40.49
CA ASN A 635 0.97 -2.00 -39.33
C ASN A 635 1.00 -0.46 -39.41
N PHE A 636 2.13 0.15 -39.77
CA PHE A 636 2.25 1.60 -39.93
C PHE A 636 1.40 2.16 -41.08
N LEU A 637 1.24 1.42 -42.17
CA LEU A 637 0.38 1.83 -43.28
C LEU A 637 -1.11 1.70 -42.92
N LEU A 638 -1.49 0.59 -42.28
CA LEU A 638 -2.88 0.31 -41.92
C LEU A 638 -3.37 1.16 -40.75
N GLU A 639 -2.51 1.49 -39.78
CA GLU A 639 -2.86 2.38 -38.66
C GLU A 639 -3.45 3.71 -39.15
N ARG A 640 -3.06 4.17 -40.34
CA ARG A 640 -3.59 5.40 -40.94
C ARG A 640 -5.03 5.35 -41.37
N THR A 641 -5.57 4.15 -41.60
CA THR A 641 -6.99 3.99 -41.89
C THR A 641 -7.85 4.47 -40.73
N THR A 642 -7.35 4.38 -39.48
CA THR A 642 -8.08 4.83 -38.27
C THR A 642 -8.36 6.33 -38.23
N HIS A 643 -7.59 7.12 -38.98
CA HIS A 643 -7.76 8.57 -39.06
C HIS A 643 -8.70 9.01 -40.18
N ASN A 644 -9.14 8.09 -41.04
CA ASN A 644 -10.15 8.39 -42.03
C ASN A 644 -11.51 8.53 -41.31
N PRO A 645 -12.32 9.60 -41.54
CA PRO A 645 -13.69 9.66 -41.02
C PRO A 645 -14.51 8.39 -41.35
N ASP A 646 -14.23 7.75 -42.49
CA ASP A 646 -14.91 6.53 -42.93
C ASP A 646 -14.55 5.28 -42.11
N TYR A 647 -13.58 5.34 -41.19
CA TYR A 647 -13.13 4.17 -40.43
C TYR A 647 -14.23 3.55 -39.56
N ASN A 648 -15.07 4.41 -38.98
CA ASN A 648 -16.20 3.98 -38.15
C ASN A 648 -17.48 3.78 -38.97
N HIS A 649 -17.46 4.09 -40.28
CA HIS A 649 -18.60 3.88 -41.16
C HIS A 649 -18.60 2.45 -41.69
N PHE A 650 -19.77 1.82 -41.67
CA PHE A 650 -19.94 0.54 -42.34
C PHE A 650 -19.76 0.70 -43.84
N ILE A 651 -19.05 -0.24 -44.46
CA ILE A 651 -18.87 -0.27 -45.92
C ILE A 651 -20.22 -0.38 -46.64
N PHE A 652 -21.21 -1.01 -46.00
CA PHE A 652 -22.57 -1.16 -46.49
C PHE A 652 -23.57 -0.61 -45.48
N GLU A 653 -24.54 0.17 -45.96
CA GLU A 653 -25.57 0.80 -45.13
C GLU A 653 -26.59 -0.21 -44.59
N ASN A 654 -26.91 -1.24 -45.37
CA ASN A 654 -27.96 -2.20 -45.06
C ASN A 654 -27.39 -3.61 -44.86
N PRO A 655 -27.81 -4.35 -43.81
CA PRO A 655 -27.50 -5.76 -43.68
C PRO A 655 -28.24 -6.58 -44.74
N LEU A 656 -27.72 -7.76 -45.07
CA LEU A 656 -28.34 -8.68 -46.04
C LEU A 656 -29.73 -9.17 -45.55
N ASP A 657 -29.88 -9.36 -44.25
CA ASP A 657 -31.13 -9.80 -43.60
C ASP A 657 -31.36 -9.04 -42.28
N LYS A 658 -32.61 -8.99 -41.82
CA LYS A 658 -33.01 -8.38 -40.54
C LYS A 658 -32.64 -9.30 -39.37
N CYS A 659 -31.36 -9.30 -39.00
CA CYS A 659 -30.82 -10.07 -37.88
C CYS A 659 -30.34 -9.16 -36.74
N LEU A 660 -30.40 -9.65 -35.50
CA LEU A 660 -29.74 -9.04 -34.35
C LEU A 660 -28.31 -9.57 -34.27
N PHE A 661 -27.32 -8.74 -34.61
CA PHE A 661 -25.92 -9.10 -34.49
C PHE A 661 -25.44 -8.91 -33.05
N GLN A 662 -24.66 -9.87 -32.55
CA GLN A 662 -23.96 -9.77 -31.28
C GLN A 662 -22.46 -9.71 -31.56
N GLU A 663 -21.75 -8.89 -30.79
CA GLU A 663 -20.29 -8.87 -30.84
C GLU A 663 -19.77 -10.24 -30.40
N PHE A 664 -18.99 -10.90 -31.25
CA PHE A 664 -18.36 -12.17 -30.93
C PHE A 664 -16.94 -11.89 -30.43
N PRO A 665 -16.70 -11.83 -29.10
CA PRO A 665 -15.36 -11.63 -28.59
C PRO A 665 -14.50 -12.85 -28.91
N LEU A 666 -13.54 -12.68 -29.83
CA LEU A 666 -12.53 -13.68 -30.10
C LEU A 666 -11.66 -13.88 -28.85
N ALA A 667 -11.75 -15.06 -28.24
CA ALA A 667 -10.86 -15.44 -27.15
C ALA A 667 -9.44 -15.70 -27.71
N CYS A 668 -8.60 -14.67 -27.74
CA CYS A 668 -7.19 -14.76 -28.14
C CYS A 668 -6.32 -15.58 -27.14
N ASN A 669 -6.91 -16.04 -26.03
CA ASN A 669 -6.22 -16.60 -24.87
C ASN A 669 -5.82 -18.07 -25.00
N TRP A 670 -6.05 -18.74 -26.13
CA TRP A 670 -5.69 -20.15 -26.30
C TRP A 670 -4.18 -20.41 -26.15
N ARG A 671 -3.33 -19.40 -26.38
CA ARG A 671 -1.86 -19.49 -26.17
C ARG A 671 -1.36 -19.06 -24.78
N GLN A 672 -2.16 -18.36 -23.98
CA GLN A 672 -1.70 -17.81 -22.68
C GLN A 672 -2.08 -18.66 -21.46
N ARG A 673 -2.90 -19.71 -21.60
CA ARG A 673 -3.32 -20.58 -20.49
C ARG A 673 -2.17 -21.25 -19.71
N HIS A 674 -0.96 -21.33 -20.28
CA HIS A 674 0.18 -21.99 -19.64
C HIS A 674 1.24 -21.03 -19.08
N HIS A 675 1.14 -19.71 -19.28
CA HIS A 675 2.18 -18.81 -18.79
C HIS A 675 2.08 -18.52 -17.28
N THR A 676 0.91 -18.74 -16.67
CA THR A 676 0.70 -18.67 -15.22
C THR A 676 1.18 -19.92 -14.46
N TYR A 677 1.68 -20.94 -15.16
CA TYR A 677 2.20 -22.18 -14.56
C TYR A 677 3.74 -22.25 -14.54
N MET A 678 4.44 -21.25 -15.06
CA MET A 678 5.92 -21.16 -15.04
C MET A 678 6.42 -19.74 -14.74
N THR A 679 6.04 -19.24 -13.57
CA THR A 679 6.81 -18.29 -12.77
C THR A 679 6.79 -18.83 -11.35
#